data_AF-A0A7V9NI31-F1
#
_entry.id   AF-A0A7V9NI31-F1
#
_cell.length_a   1.000
_cell.length_b   1.000
_cell.length_c   1.000
_cell.angle_alpha   90.00
_cell.angle_beta   90.00
_cell.angle_gamma   90.00
#
_symmetry.space_group_name_H-M   'P 1'
#
loop_
_entity.id
_entity.type
_entity.pdbx_description
1 polymer ?
#
loop_
_entity_poly.entity_id
_entity_poly.type
_entity_poly.pdbx_seq_one_letter_code
_entity_poly.pdbx_strand_id
1 'polypeptide(L)'
;MLLLFLACGLVPADAPAETGRDEQATTLFEMPLPGGLPAALALMQDRVAPDRSQFLLEVIRRVHHAAPGAFKTEPDRVREGLLAHLDAVILVQHTGKVDTLPLPLSPAVWTDSVFDGRVTTTSALPAEILRSRGPALLYSGLFSLDDETRAWLAARPALVRDLAWTYAARFLLAAPALRVSGGKVHVPGGERAEPVWQSIVGQPVGTPEAFVRALLADPTGRLPYFFGAMGGLTTPQVSLALSLDARDAGTRVAGGRRLLRVFERLGPGWTVDARAFWRPVRDPALLLADLRVADDGSPVLPGGQDFWAAVLAPVKRGRGGMGALPTVSLTSDPPLEFAWLAERLFSGDPADQELRYRLVLFGSRMMALRPGEAAGDLLEALRAAATFPALAVALERAGILDPVVHSLASRRAAALSATADRARAERAVAQFQGTLALVLRAAARGSLPPSSLPGFITSLAAVDVNGRGEYEGRLVRWLAENLEGAGGNSMTMEARLLHAVAGSPAGRRYVEWEGTRYLLDFPAAESLRISRRLGPGRRPFLEAAFSLIAIAEDLSSTGTRAQGAVAESLETLARELGWDTAPPPAYGQTISVLRQIRDPGDRRIQTRVVPALLSIADDLLARTLTELAYAAALGHAERTSASASEVAARHDFGFAAQGERRVAWSLPVQQADFPGWRVQGSLLGLDVTLAEFSLLRLSRKPPARPPTLYHLDRRAMIEAVALVEG
;
A
#
# COMPACT_ATOMS: atom_id res chain seq x y z
N MET A 1 -0.06 -0.83 2.30
CA MET A 1 0.62 -0.87 3.62
C MET A 1 1.59 -2.04 3.58
N LEU A 2 2.85 -1.79 3.20
CA LEU A 2 3.90 -2.80 3.09
C LEU A 2 4.58 -2.92 4.45
N LEU A 3 4.01 -3.75 5.33
CA LEU A 3 4.69 -4.21 6.53
C LEU A 3 5.50 -5.45 6.14
N LEU A 4 6.83 -5.37 6.33
CA LEU A 4 7.71 -6.53 6.37
C LEU A 4 7.22 -7.43 7.52
N PHE A 5 6.40 -8.43 7.21
CA PHE A 5 6.13 -9.53 8.12
C PHE A 5 7.30 -10.52 8.03
N LEU A 6 8.17 -10.48 9.04
CA LEU A 6 8.81 -11.69 9.52
C LEU A 6 7.69 -12.61 10.01
N ALA A 7 7.36 -13.63 9.22
CA ALA A 7 6.44 -14.69 9.61
C ALA A 7 7.10 -15.54 10.70
N CYS A 8 7.01 -15.12 11.96
CA CYS A 8 7.00 -16.04 13.09
C CYS A 8 5.56 -16.49 13.29
N GLY A 9 5.21 -17.68 12.79
CA GLY A 9 3.96 -18.33 13.12
C GLY A 9 3.93 -18.71 14.59
N LEU A 10 3.38 -17.84 15.43
CA LEU A 10 2.90 -18.20 16.76
C LEU A 10 1.47 -18.71 16.60
N VAL A 11 1.33 -20.04 16.58
CA VAL A 11 0.05 -20.72 16.76
C VAL A 11 -0.36 -20.54 18.24
N PRO A 12 -1.61 -20.17 18.57
CA PRO A 12 -2.07 -20.20 19.96
C PRO A 12 -2.21 -21.67 20.37
N ALA A 13 -1.30 -22.15 21.20
CA ALA A 13 -1.48 -23.42 21.90
C ALA A 13 -2.35 -23.15 23.13
N ASP A 14 -3.62 -23.55 23.07
CA ASP A 14 -4.38 -23.85 24.27
C ASP A 14 -3.63 -24.95 25.03
N ALA A 15 -3.17 -24.62 26.24
CA ALA A 15 -2.45 -25.54 27.10
C ALA A 15 -3.45 -26.35 27.96
N PRO A 16 -3.56 -27.67 27.79
CA PRO A 16 -4.02 -28.52 28.88
C PRO A 16 -2.83 -28.79 29.82
N ALA A 17 -3.15 -28.91 31.10
CA ALA A 17 -2.21 -29.09 32.20
C ALA A 17 -1.19 -30.22 31.96
N GLU A 18 0.06 -29.94 32.37
CA GLU A 18 1.20 -30.85 32.31
C GLU A 18 0.96 -32.13 33.14
N THR A 19 0.89 -33.26 32.44
CA THR A 19 1.20 -34.57 33.03
C THR A 19 2.08 -35.35 32.07
N GLY A 20 3.35 -35.54 32.45
CA GLY A 20 4.26 -36.59 31.98
C GLY A 20 4.59 -36.62 30.49
N ARG A 21 5.59 -35.85 30.04
CA ARG A 21 6.25 -36.11 28.75
C ARG A 21 7.33 -37.17 28.94
N ASP A 22 7.12 -38.34 28.32
CA ASP A 22 8.18 -39.27 27.95
C ASP A 22 9.30 -38.53 27.20
N GLU A 23 10.55 -38.87 27.50
CA GLU A 23 11.76 -38.40 26.79
C GLU A 23 11.71 -38.84 25.32
N GLN A 24 11.07 -38.06 24.46
CA GLN A 24 11.21 -38.20 23.00
C GLN A 24 12.63 -37.77 22.60
N ALA A 25 13.33 -38.64 21.88
CA ALA A 25 14.67 -38.37 21.34
C ALA A 25 14.66 -37.07 20.51
N THR A 26 15.40 -36.06 20.97
CA THR A 26 15.50 -34.75 20.30
C THR A 26 16.16 -34.91 18.93
N THR A 27 15.52 -34.41 17.86
CA THR A 27 16.09 -34.48 16.49
C THR A 27 16.97 -33.27 16.14
N LEU A 28 17.05 -32.29 17.04
CA LEU A 28 17.95 -31.14 16.98
C LEU A 28 19.21 -31.42 17.78
N PHE A 29 20.36 -31.18 17.16
CA PHE A 29 21.68 -31.33 17.74
C PHE A 29 22.33 -29.95 17.88
N GLU A 30 23.51 -29.91 18.48
CA GLU A 30 24.34 -28.71 18.55
C GLU A 30 25.69 -28.95 17.86
N MET A 31 26.24 -27.91 17.26
CA MET A 31 27.61 -27.88 16.77
C MET A 31 28.37 -26.71 17.41
N PRO A 32 29.67 -26.88 17.72
CA PRO A 32 30.46 -25.78 18.27
C PRO A 32 30.70 -24.69 17.22
N LEU A 33 30.72 -23.43 17.65
CA LEU A 33 31.12 -22.26 16.87
C LEU A 33 32.53 -21.82 17.30
N PRO A 34 33.58 -22.16 16.54
CA PRO A 34 34.94 -21.71 16.82
C PRO A 34 35.02 -20.18 16.92
N GLY A 35 35.59 -19.67 18.02
CA GLY A 35 35.78 -18.23 18.24
C GLY A 35 34.62 -17.53 18.95
N GLY A 36 33.48 -18.21 19.11
CA GLY A 36 32.31 -17.69 19.79
C GLY A 36 31.49 -16.70 18.96
N LEU A 37 30.24 -16.49 19.37
CA LEU A 37 29.28 -15.61 18.69
C LEU A 37 29.71 -14.12 18.71
N PRO A 38 30.27 -13.56 19.81
CA PRO A 38 30.68 -12.15 19.84
C PRO A 38 31.75 -11.79 18.81
N ALA A 39 32.72 -12.68 18.58
CA ALA A 39 33.79 -12.44 17.61
C ALA A 39 33.25 -12.45 16.16
N ALA A 40 32.36 -13.39 15.86
CA ALA A 40 31.71 -13.47 14.56
C ALA A 40 30.85 -12.23 14.26
N LEU A 41 30.08 -11.74 15.25
CA LEU A 41 29.26 -10.53 15.11
C LEU A 41 30.09 -9.25 14.94
N ALA A 42 31.22 -9.15 15.65
CA ALA A 42 32.13 -8.02 15.51
C ALA A 42 32.68 -7.89 14.07
N LEU A 43 32.97 -9.02 13.42
CA LEU A 43 33.42 -9.05 12.02
C LEU A 43 32.32 -8.62 11.04
N MET A 44 31.07 -9.01 11.31
CA MET A 44 29.90 -8.63 10.51
C MET A 44 29.45 -7.17 10.72
N GLN A 45 29.95 -6.51 11.77
CA GLN A 45 29.57 -5.18 12.22
C GLN A 45 28.10 -5.03 12.62
N ASP A 46 27.46 -6.13 13.04
CA ASP A 46 26.05 -6.11 13.47
C ASP A 46 25.92 -5.67 14.94
N ARG A 47 25.03 -4.71 15.21
CA ARG A 47 24.85 -4.08 16.53
C ARG A 47 23.95 -4.87 17.49
N VAL A 48 23.12 -5.76 16.94
CA VAL A 48 22.17 -6.58 17.69
C VAL A 48 22.49 -8.02 17.32
N ALA A 49 22.84 -8.84 18.31
CA ALA A 49 23.06 -10.26 18.10
C ALA A 49 21.72 -10.92 17.73
N PRO A 50 21.57 -11.58 16.56
CA PRO A 50 20.52 -12.58 16.44
C PRO A 50 20.69 -13.60 17.57
N ASP A 51 19.57 -14.18 18.03
CA ASP A 51 19.62 -15.34 18.93
C ASP A 51 20.58 -16.40 18.34
N ARG A 52 21.31 -17.14 19.19
CA ARG A 52 22.27 -18.18 18.72
C ARG A 52 21.62 -19.15 17.74
N SER A 53 20.31 -19.37 17.86
CA SER A 53 19.51 -20.22 16.97
C SER A 53 19.34 -19.67 15.55
N GLN A 54 19.46 -18.35 15.36
CA GLN A 54 19.23 -17.68 14.08
C GLN A 54 20.52 -17.23 13.40
N PHE A 55 21.64 -17.16 14.13
CA PHE A 55 22.90 -16.61 13.64
C PHE A 55 23.30 -17.18 12.26
N LEU A 56 23.44 -18.50 12.14
CA LEU A 56 23.93 -19.09 10.89
C LEU A 56 22.89 -18.98 9.75
N LEU A 57 21.59 -19.01 10.06
CA LEU A 57 20.52 -18.80 9.08
C LEU A 57 20.59 -17.40 8.45
N GLU A 58 20.76 -16.37 9.27
CA GLU A 58 20.88 -14.99 8.80
C GLU A 58 22.16 -14.76 8.00
N VAL A 59 23.28 -15.33 8.43
CA VAL A 59 24.54 -15.29 7.67
C VAL A 59 24.37 -15.97 6.32
N ILE A 60 23.80 -17.18 6.28
CA ILE A 60 23.55 -17.92 5.03
C ILE A 60 22.65 -17.10 4.11
N ARG A 61 21.58 -16.50 4.63
CA ARG A 61 20.68 -15.64 3.85
C ARG A 61 21.42 -14.44 3.28
N ARG A 62 22.20 -13.71 4.08
CA ARG A 62 22.96 -12.52 3.64
C ARG A 62 23.97 -12.86 2.55
N VAL A 63 24.68 -13.97 2.70
CA VAL A 63 25.80 -14.37 1.83
C VAL A 63 25.34 -15.06 0.56
N HIS A 64 24.30 -15.90 0.62
CA HIS A 64 23.81 -16.71 -0.50
C HIS A 64 22.54 -16.15 -1.16
N HIS A 65 22.16 -14.91 -0.86
CA HIS A 65 21.02 -14.22 -1.51
C HIS A 65 21.30 -13.84 -2.98
N ALA A 66 22.54 -13.48 -3.31
CA ALA A 66 22.92 -13.04 -4.66
C ALA A 66 23.20 -14.22 -5.60
N ALA A 67 23.07 -13.98 -6.91
CA ALA A 67 23.40 -14.97 -7.93
C ALA A 67 24.93 -15.25 -7.94
N PRO A 68 25.36 -16.51 -8.12
CA PRO A 68 26.78 -16.83 -8.25
C PRO A 68 27.44 -16.03 -9.38
N GLY A 69 28.58 -15.40 -9.10
CA GLY A 69 29.34 -14.64 -10.11
C GLY A 69 28.94 -13.17 -10.30
N ALA A 70 28.05 -12.62 -9.44
CA ALA A 70 27.88 -11.16 -9.35
C ALA A 70 29.20 -10.46 -8.95
N PHE A 71 29.38 -9.19 -9.31
CA PHE A 71 30.56 -8.40 -8.90
C PHE A 71 30.80 -8.51 -7.39
N LYS A 72 32.07 -8.58 -6.95
CA LYS A 72 32.41 -8.69 -5.51
C LYS A 72 31.63 -7.67 -4.69
N THR A 73 30.66 -8.17 -3.93
CA THR A 73 29.74 -7.37 -3.11
C THR A 73 30.22 -7.35 -1.66
N GLU A 74 29.62 -6.49 -0.84
CA GLU A 74 29.83 -6.49 0.61
C GLU A 74 29.57 -7.87 1.28
N PRO A 75 28.50 -8.62 0.92
CA PRO A 75 28.31 -10.01 1.34
C PRO A 75 29.51 -10.95 1.11
N ASP A 76 30.21 -10.81 -0.02
CA ASP A 76 31.38 -11.67 -0.31
C ASP A 76 32.52 -11.42 0.67
N ARG A 77 32.74 -10.16 1.04
CA ARG A 77 33.76 -9.78 2.04
C ARG A 77 33.39 -10.28 3.43
N VAL A 78 32.11 -10.19 3.81
CA VAL A 78 31.61 -10.73 5.08
C VAL A 78 31.83 -12.25 5.15
N ARG A 79 31.51 -12.97 4.06
CA ARG A 79 31.76 -14.41 3.97
C ARG A 79 33.24 -14.75 4.10
N GLU A 80 34.10 -14.10 3.29
CA GLU A 80 35.54 -14.36 3.28
C GLU A 80 36.17 -14.07 4.65
N GLY A 81 35.80 -12.97 5.30
CA GLY A 81 36.28 -12.60 6.64
C GLY A 81 35.84 -13.58 7.73
N LEU A 82 34.58 -14.03 7.70
CA LEU A 82 34.07 -15.00 8.66
C LEU A 82 34.71 -16.39 8.46
N LEU A 83 34.87 -16.85 7.22
CA LEU A 83 35.56 -18.11 6.93
C LEU A 83 37.02 -18.07 7.39
N ALA A 84 37.75 -16.98 7.11
CA ALA A 84 39.13 -16.82 7.56
C ALA A 84 39.24 -16.86 9.10
N HIS A 85 38.28 -16.25 9.81
CA HIS A 85 38.22 -16.31 11.26
C HIS A 85 37.99 -17.73 11.79
N LEU A 86 36.98 -18.43 11.24
CA LEU A 86 36.65 -19.79 11.65
C LEU A 86 37.84 -20.74 11.40
N ASP A 87 38.45 -20.68 10.22
CA ASP A 87 39.60 -21.52 9.85
C ASP A 87 40.79 -21.26 10.78
N ALA A 88 41.07 -20.00 11.11
CA ALA A 88 42.15 -19.64 12.04
C ALA A 88 41.91 -20.19 13.46
N VAL A 89 40.68 -20.11 13.97
CA VAL A 89 40.38 -20.59 15.33
C VAL A 89 40.37 -22.12 15.39
N ILE A 90 39.91 -22.81 14.33
CA ILE A 90 39.95 -24.27 14.23
C ILE A 90 41.41 -24.78 14.31
N LEU A 91 42.34 -24.12 13.61
CA LEU A 91 43.76 -24.50 13.61
C LEU A 91 44.43 -24.39 14.99
N VAL A 92 44.02 -23.42 15.80
CA VAL A 92 44.63 -23.15 17.12
C VAL A 92 44.03 -24.02 18.24
N GLN A 93 43.02 -24.85 17.95
CA GLN A 93 42.35 -25.74 18.91
C GLN A 93 41.95 -25.02 20.21
N HIS A 94 41.20 -23.93 20.08
CA HIS A 94 40.88 -23.05 21.21
C HIS A 94 40.15 -23.80 22.34
N THR A 95 40.71 -23.78 23.55
CA THR A 95 40.23 -24.52 24.75
C THR A 95 39.27 -23.72 25.65
N GLY A 96 38.74 -22.59 25.18
CA GLY A 96 37.80 -21.75 25.92
C GLY A 96 36.36 -22.27 25.91
N LYS A 97 35.44 -21.55 26.59
CA LYS A 97 34.01 -21.81 26.51
C LYS A 97 33.55 -21.65 25.05
N VAL A 98 33.02 -22.73 24.47
CA VAL A 98 32.61 -22.76 23.07
C VAL A 98 31.11 -22.49 22.98
N ASP A 99 30.73 -21.40 22.33
CA ASP A 99 29.33 -21.17 21.97
C ASP A 99 28.88 -22.24 20.97
N THR A 100 27.63 -22.66 21.04
CA THR A 100 27.08 -23.67 20.14
C THR A 100 25.97 -23.09 19.26
N LEU A 101 25.85 -23.66 18.06
CA LEU A 101 24.80 -23.38 17.09
C LEU A 101 23.92 -24.62 16.92
N PRO A 102 22.63 -24.46 16.61
CA PRO A 102 21.77 -25.60 16.35
C PRO A 102 22.17 -26.31 15.05
N LEU A 103 21.99 -27.62 15.02
CA LEU A 103 22.27 -28.49 13.88
C LEU A 103 21.06 -29.43 13.66
N PRO A 104 20.38 -29.35 12.50
CA PRO A 104 19.07 -29.98 12.32
C PRO A 104 19.13 -31.47 11.93
N LEU A 105 20.32 -32.08 11.95
CA LEU A 105 20.57 -33.53 11.81
C LEU A 105 21.79 -33.88 12.66
N SER A 106 22.02 -35.16 12.92
CA SER A 106 23.18 -35.56 13.73
C SER A 106 24.50 -35.16 13.05
N PRO A 107 25.57 -34.89 13.83
CA PRO A 107 26.88 -34.59 13.27
C PRO A 107 27.36 -35.64 12.26
N ALA A 108 27.09 -36.92 12.51
CA ALA A 108 27.45 -38.03 11.61
C ALA A 108 26.77 -37.94 10.24
N VAL A 109 25.50 -37.53 10.18
CA VAL A 109 24.82 -37.34 8.89
C VAL A 109 25.49 -36.20 8.09
N TRP A 110 25.88 -35.12 8.75
CA TRP A 110 26.60 -34.03 8.10
C TRP A 110 27.99 -34.45 7.63
N THR A 111 28.80 -35.08 8.48
CA THR A 111 30.16 -35.50 8.13
C THR A 111 30.15 -36.58 7.05
N ASP A 112 29.33 -37.62 7.22
CA ASP A 112 29.43 -38.85 6.44
C ASP A 112 28.56 -38.78 5.18
N SER A 113 27.35 -38.22 5.28
CA SER A 113 26.39 -38.21 4.17
C SER A 113 26.49 -36.95 3.31
N VAL A 114 26.55 -35.76 3.95
CA VAL A 114 26.58 -34.47 3.24
C VAL A 114 27.98 -34.16 2.73
N PHE A 115 29.02 -34.33 3.55
CA PHE A 115 30.40 -34.01 3.17
C PHE A 115 31.23 -35.21 2.73
N ASP A 116 30.67 -36.42 2.72
CA ASP A 116 31.32 -37.66 2.24
C ASP A 116 32.62 -37.98 3.00
N GLY A 117 32.60 -37.80 4.33
CA GLY A 117 33.73 -38.05 5.23
C GLY A 117 34.86 -37.01 5.16
N ARG A 118 34.75 -35.98 4.31
CA ARG A 118 35.78 -34.93 4.15
C ARG A 118 35.93 -34.03 5.36
N VAL A 119 34.90 -33.97 6.22
CA VAL A 119 34.89 -33.19 7.45
C VAL A 119 35.05 -34.15 8.63
N THR A 120 36.18 -34.05 9.33
CA THR A 120 36.55 -34.98 10.41
C THR A 120 36.20 -34.48 11.80
N THR A 121 35.84 -33.21 11.97
CA THR A 121 35.51 -32.61 13.27
C THR A 121 34.23 -31.79 13.21
N THR A 122 33.40 -31.88 14.25
CA THR A 122 32.14 -31.13 14.36
C THR A 122 32.38 -29.61 14.40
N SER A 123 33.54 -29.16 14.90
CA SER A 123 33.96 -27.75 14.91
C SER A 123 34.22 -27.16 13.53
N ALA A 124 34.48 -27.99 12.51
CA ALA A 124 34.65 -27.52 11.14
C ALA A 124 33.30 -27.33 10.40
N LEU A 125 32.20 -27.87 10.92
CA LEU A 125 30.89 -27.83 10.25
C LEU A 125 30.39 -26.41 9.95
N PRO A 126 30.45 -25.41 10.86
CA PRO A 126 29.98 -24.06 10.53
C PRO A 126 30.70 -23.45 9.32
N ALA A 127 32.03 -23.64 9.23
CA ALA A 127 32.82 -23.15 8.12
C ALA A 127 32.47 -23.88 6.81
N GLU A 128 32.36 -25.21 6.83
CA GLU A 128 32.08 -26.01 5.64
C GLU A 128 30.66 -25.83 5.11
N ILE A 129 29.68 -25.69 6.00
CA ILE A 129 28.30 -25.35 5.66
C ILE A 129 28.28 -23.97 4.98
N LEU A 130 28.93 -22.96 5.57
CA LEU A 130 28.93 -21.61 5.01
C LEU A 130 29.67 -21.52 3.66
N ARG A 131 30.76 -22.27 3.52
CA ARG A 131 31.59 -22.35 2.31
C ARG A 131 30.81 -22.96 1.15
N SER A 132 29.98 -23.96 1.41
CA SER A 132 29.28 -24.74 0.39
C SER A 132 27.81 -24.32 0.27
N ARG A 133 27.45 -23.68 -0.84
CA ARG A 133 26.08 -23.16 -1.04
C ARG A 133 24.99 -24.23 -0.90
N GLY A 134 25.17 -25.41 -1.45
CA GLY A 134 24.19 -26.51 -1.35
C GLY A 134 23.90 -26.91 0.11
N PRO A 135 24.91 -27.35 0.87
CA PRO A 135 24.83 -27.58 2.31
C PRO A 135 24.25 -26.41 3.12
N ALA A 136 24.59 -25.15 2.78
CA ALA A 136 24.00 -23.97 3.42
C ALA A 136 22.47 -23.86 3.22
N LEU A 137 22.00 -24.11 2.00
CA LEU A 137 20.57 -24.08 1.68
C LEU A 137 19.84 -25.29 2.29
N LEU A 138 20.47 -26.47 2.32
CA LEU A 138 19.97 -27.65 3.04
C LEU A 138 19.80 -27.34 4.53
N TYR A 139 20.84 -26.78 5.17
CA TYR A 139 20.80 -26.37 6.58
C TYR A 139 19.59 -25.50 6.84
N SER A 140 19.37 -24.48 6.00
CA SER A 140 18.22 -23.56 6.11
C SER A 140 16.87 -24.27 5.94
N GLY A 141 16.74 -25.18 4.97
CA GLY A 141 15.50 -25.92 4.73
C GLY A 141 15.13 -26.88 5.86
N LEU A 142 16.11 -27.56 6.45
CA LEU A 142 15.88 -28.56 7.52
C LEU A 142 15.28 -27.95 8.80
N PHE A 143 15.52 -26.66 9.08
CA PHE A 143 14.89 -25.97 10.21
C PHE A 143 13.40 -25.69 10.00
N SER A 144 12.89 -25.81 8.78
CA SER A 144 11.46 -25.63 8.48
C SER A 144 10.65 -26.94 8.64
N LEU A 145 11.32 -28.05 8.97
CA LEU A 145 10.69 -29.36 9.15
C LEU A 145 10.23 -29.58 10.59
N ASP A 146 9.32 -30.53 10.78
CA ASP A 146 9.03 -31.10 12.12
C ASP A 146 10.04 -32.19 12.49
N ASP A 147 9.97 -32.67 13.74
CA ASP A 147 10.87 -33.70 14.26
C ASP A 147 10.72 -35.03 13.51
N GLU A 148 9.49 -35.46 13.20
CA GLU A 148 9.25 -36.75 12.54
C GLU A 148 9.80 -36.78 11.11
N THR A 149 9.63 -35.69 10.36
CA THR A 149 10.16 -35.54 9.00
C THR A 149 11.69 -35.46 9.02
N ARG A 150 12.29 -34.80 10.03
CA ARG A 150 13.75 -34.80 10.22
C ARG A 150 14.28 -36.19 10.53
N ALA A 151 13.65 -36.92 11.44
CA ALA A 151 14.03 -38.30 11.76
C ALA A 151 13.90 -39.21 10.54
N TRP A 152 12.84 -39.04 9.75
CA TRP A 152 12.64 -39.74 8.50
C TRP A 152 13.76 -39.45 7.47
N LEU A 153 14.19 -38.20 7.33
CA LEU A 153 15.32 -37.83 6.47
C LEU A 153 16.66 -38.37 6.99
N ALA A 154 16.90 -38.32 8.30
CA ALA A 154 18.14 -38.81 8.92
C ALA A 154 18.38 -40.30 8.62
N ALA A 155 17.31 -41.09 8.50
CA ALA A 155 17.38 -42.50 8.13
C ALA A 155 17.68 -42.75 6.62
N ARG A 156 17.85 -41.70 5.80
CA ARG A 156 18.00 -41.79 4.33
C ARG A 156 19.22 -41.00 3.82
N PRO A 157 20.45 -41.50 4.06
CA PRO A 157 21.70 -40.82 3.69
C PRO A 157 21.78 -40.38 2.21
N ALA A 158 21.34 -41.24 1.29
CA ALA A 158 21.36 -40.96 -0.14
C ALA A 158 20.43 -39.78 -0.50
N LEU A 159 19.22 -39.75 0.06
CA LEU A 159 18.29 -38.63 -0.15
C LEU A 159 18.86 -37.33 0.42
N VAL A 160 19.43 -37.35 1.64
CA VAL A 160 20.06 -36.17 2.25
C VAL A 160 21.19 -35.61 1.38
N ARG A 161 22.01 -36.50 0.79
CA ARG A 161 23.06 -36.10 -0.16
C ARG A 161 22.49 -35.41 -1.39
N ASP A 162 21.44 -35.97 -1.98
CA ASP A 162 20.78 -35.38 -3.16
C ASP A 162 20.11 -34.04 -2.82
N LEU A 163 19.51 -33.91 -1.63
CA LEU A 163 18.99 -32.63 -1.15
C LEU A 163 20.11 -31.59 -0.98
N ALA A 164 21.29 -31.97 -0.48
CA ALA A 164 22.42 -31.06 -0.31
C ALA A 164 23.01 -30.58 -1.64
N TRP A 165 23.14 -31.46 -2.62
CA TRP A 165 23.98 -31.20 -3.80
C TRP A 165 23.22 -31.08 -5.13
N THR A 166 22.02 -31.65 -5.22
CA THR A 166 21.20 -31.63 -6.43
C THR A 166 19.98 -30.72 -6.28
N TYR A 167 19.30 -30.78 -5.15
CA TYR A 167 17.98 -30.14 -4.97
C TYR A 167 17.97 -28.99 -3.97
N ALA A 168 19.10 -28.53 -3.45
CA ALA A 168 19.15 -27.68 -2.25
C ALA A 168 18.25 -26.43 -2.29
N ALA A 169 18.27 -25.68 -3.39
CA ALA A 169 17.43 -24.48 -3.54
C ALA A 169 15.94 -24.82 -3.67
N ARG A 170 15.61 -25.93 -4.31
CA ARG A 170 14.23 -26.41 -4.50
C ARG A 170 13.68 -27.02 -3.22
N PHE A 171 14.51 -27.74 -2.49
CA PHE A 171 14.20 -28.26 -1.16
C PHE A 171 13.89 -27.12 -0.20
N LEU A 172 14.71 -26.06 -0.19
CA LEU A 172 14.45 -24.87 0.62
C LEU A 172 13.06 -24.25 0.36
N LEU A 173 12.54 -24.34 -0.88
CA LEU A 173 11.20 -23.86 -1.21
C LEU A 173 10.09 -24.76 -0.67
N ALA A 174 10.23 -26.09 -0.81
CA ALA A 174 9.20 -27.06 -0.43
C ALA A 174 9.23 -27.42 1.06
N ALA A 175 10.37 -27.31 1.73
CA ALA A 175 10.59 -27.77 3.11
C ALA A 175 9.56 -27.23 4.12
N PRO A 176 9.13 -25.95 4.09
CA PRO A 176 8.11 -25.45 5.02
C PRO A 176 6.80 -26.25 5.02
N ALA A 177 6.45 -26.85 3.88
CA ALA A 177 5.24 -27.64 3.69
C ALA A 177 5.47 -29.16 3.77
N LEU A 178 6.72 -29.61 3.83
CA LEU A 178 7.05 -31.04 3.77
C LEU A 178 6.81 -31.68 5.14
N ARG A 179 5.88 -32.63 5.17
CA ARG A 179 5.51 -33.39 6.37
C ARG A 179 5.44 -34.87 6.01
N VAL A 180 6.18 -35.71 6.73
CA VAL A 180 6.18 -37.16 6.51
C VAL A 180 5.99 -37.86 7.85
N SER A 181 4.89 -38.60 7.97
CA SER A 181 4.62 -39.44 9.13
C SER A 181 3.87 -40.71 8.73
N GLY A 182 4.06 -41.79 9.49
CA GLY A 182 3.41 -43.08 9.20
C GLY A 182 3.70 -43.64 7.79
N GLY A 183 4.85 -43.30 7.20
CA GLY A 183 5.23 -43.72 5.84
C GLY A 183 4.52 -42.99 4.71
N LYS A 184 3.82 -41.88 4.99
CA LYS A 184 3.03 -41.10 4.02
C LYS A 184 3.46 -39.63 4.03
N VAL A 185 3.44 -38.98 2.87
CA VAL A 185 3.57 -37.52 2.76
C VAL A 185 2.23 -36.88 3.06
N HIS A 186 2.19 -35.98 4.04
CA HIS A 186 1.04 -35.12 4.29
C HIS A 186 1.15 -33.89 3.42
N VAL A 187 0.19 -33.73 2.52
CA VAL A 187 0.19 -32.67 1.51
C VAL A 187 -0.68 -31.49 1.96
N PRO A 188 -0.36 -30.26 1.53
CA PRO A 188 -1.21 -29.10 1.81
C PRO A 188 -2.65 -29.33 1.35
N GLY A 189 -3.60 -29.14 2.26
CA GLY A 189 -5.03 -29.40 2.03
C GLY A 189 -5.52 -30.80 2.45
N GLY A 190 -4.63 -31.62 3.00
CA GLY A 190 -4.97 -32.93 3.57
C GLY A 190 -5.47 -33.94 2.54
N GLU A 191 -6.25 -34.92 3.00
CA GLU A 191 -6.66 -36.08 2.19
C GLU A 191 -7.44 -35.68 0.92
N ARG A 192 -8.29 -34.63 1.01
CA ARG A 192 -9.06 -34.13 -0.13
C ARG A 192 -8.17 -33.60 -1.26
N ALA A 193 -6.96 -33.16 -0.94
CA ALA A 193 -5.98 -32.63 -1.88
C ALA A 193 -5.03 -33.70 -2.45
N GLU A 194 -4.98 -34.92 -1.89
CA GLU A 194 -4.08 -35.97 -2.37
C GLU A 194 -4.22 -36.26 -3.87
N PRO A 195 -5.42 -36.38 -4.46
CA PRO A 195 -5.55 -36.60 -5.90
C PRO A 195 -4.94 -35.45 -6.72
N VAL A 196 -5.00 -34.22 -6.21
CA VAL A 196 -4.41 -33.03 -6.87
C VAL A 196 -2.89 -33.15 -6.90
N TRP A 197 -2.28 -33.42 -5.75
CA TRP A 197 -0.82 -33.51 -5.63
C TRP A 197 -0.25 -34.73 -6.34
N GLN A 198 -0.88 -35.90 -6.24
CA GLN A 198 -0.46 -37.10 -6.97
C GLN A 198 -0.52 -36.89 -8.49
N SER A 199 -1.53 -36.16 -8.96
CA SER A 199 -1.71 -35.83 -10.38
C SER A 199 -0.71 -34.80 -10.91
N ILE A 200 -0.20 -33.92 -10.04
CA ILE A 200 0.79 -32.89 -10.37
C ILE A 200 2.22 -33.46 -10.27
N VAL A 201 2.54 -34.16 -9.17
CA VAL A 201 3.87 -34.71 -8.88
C VAL A 201 4.12 -36.01 -9.66
N GLY A 202 3.06 -36.75 -10.00
CA GLY A 202 3.15 -38.03 -10.72
C GLY A 202 3.55 -39.21 -9.82
N GLN A 203 3.51 -39.06 -8.50
CA GLN A 203 3.85 -40.09 -7.52
C GLN A 203 2.78 -40.19 -6.43
N PRO A 204 2.48 -41.40 -5.91
CA PRO A 204 1.61 -41.57 -4.74
C PRO A 204 2.18 -40.92 -3.48
N VAL A 205 1.32 -40.42 -2.59
CA VAL A 205 1.76 -39.88 -1.30
C VAL A 205 2.27 -40.96 -0.34
N GLY A 206 1.91 -42.23 -0.58
CA GLY A 206 2.38 -43.40 0.17
C GLY A 206 3.80 -43.86 -0.19
N THR A 207 4.47 -43.22 -1.16
CA THR A 207 5.86 -43.50 -1.54
C THR A 207 6.74 -42.27 -1.29
N PRO A 208 7.00 -41.91 -0.01
CA PRO A 208 7.45 -40.57 0.35
C PRO A 208 8.79 -40.17 -0.25
N GLU A 209 9.74 -41.10 -0.38
CA GLU A 209 11.02 -40.79 -1.03
C GLU A 209 10.86 -40.51 -2.53
N ALA A 210 10.08 -41.32 -3.25
CA ALA A 210 9.81 -41.12 -4.68
C ALA A 210 9.03 -39.81 -4.91
N PHE A 211 8.05 -39.53 -4.04
CA PHE A 211 7.27 -38.29 -4.07
C PHE A 211 8.16 -37.05 -3.88
N VAL A 212 9.02 -37.04 -2.85
CA VAL A 212 9.92 -35.91 -2.58
C VAL A 212 10.89 -35.69 -3.74
N ARG A 213 11.49 -36.76 -4.29
CA ARG A 213 12.38 -36.65 -5.45
C ARG A 213 11.65 -36.08 -6.68
N ALA A 214 10.43 -36.56 -6.96
CA ALA A 214 9.63 -36.09 -8.08
C ALA A 214 9.20 -34.61 -7.90
N LEU A 215 8.81 -34.21 -6.69
CA LEU A 215 8.46 -32.83 -6.36
C LEU A 215 9.63 -31.87 -6.64
N LEU A 216 10.86 -32.30 -6.38
CA LEU A 216 12.08 -31.49 -6.54
C LEU A 216 12.74 -31.61 -7.92
N ALA A 217 12.28 -32.55 -8.74
CA ALA A 217 12.83 -32.82 -10.06
C ALA A 217 12.59 -31.68 -11.07
N ASP A 218 11.57 -30.85 -10.85
CA ASP A 218 11.28 -29.68 -11.67
C ASP A 218 12.49 -28.73 -11.73
N PRO A 219 13.15 -28.58 -12.89
CA PRO A 219 14.36 -27.77 -13.03
C PRO A 219 14.09 -26.27 -12.84
N THR A 220 12.85 -25.83 -13.01
CA THR A 220 12.46 -24.43 -12.84
C THR A 220 12.25 -24.07 -11.37
N GLY A 221 12.04 -25.06 -10.50
CA GLY A 221 11.74 -24.92 -9.08
C GLY A 221 10.37 -24.31 -8.79
N ARG A 222 9.45 -24.31 -9.76
CA ARG A 222 8.11 -23.73 -9.64
C ARG A 222 7.14 -24.64 -8.94
N LEU A 223 7.22 -25.95 -9.21
CA LEU A 223 6.47 -26.94 -8.47
C LEU A 223 6.80 -26.96 -6.95
N PRO A 224 8.08 -27.00 -6.52
CA PRO A 224 8.39 -26.95 -5.10
C PRO A 224 8.05 -25.58 -4.48
N TYR A 225 8.13 -24.49 -5.25
CA TYR A 225 7.63 -23.19 -4.80
C TYR A 225 6.12 -23.23 -4.54
N PHE A 226 5.34 -23.77 -5.48
CA PHE A 226 3.89 -23.91 -5.35
C PHE A 226 3.52 -24.78 -4.14
N PHE A 227 4.20 -25.91 -3.94
CA PHE A 227 4.00 -26.78 -2.78
C PHE A 227 4.28 -26.05 -1.45
N GLY A 228 5.42 -25.37 -1.36
CA GLY A 228 5.78 -24.56 -0.19
C GLY A 228 4.78 -23.43 0.09
N ALA A 229 4.35 -22.72 -0.96
CA ALA A 229 3.40 -21.62 -0.85
C ALA A 229 2.04 -22.08 -0.33
N MET A 230 1.55 -23.25 -0.76
CA MET A 230 0.30 -23.82 -0.23
C MET A 230 0.42 -24.26 1.23
N GLY A 231 1.60 -24.75 1.67
CA GLY A 231 1.79 -25.11 3.08
C GLY A 231 1.91 -23.93 4.05
N GLY A 232 2.13 -22.71 3.53
CA GLY A 232 2.09 -21.48 4.33
C GLY A 232 0.67 -20.94 4.58
N LEU A 233 -0.35 -21.56 3.97
CA LEU A 233 -1.74 -21.14 4.07
C LEU A 233 -2.50 -21.94 5.14
N THR A 234 -3.54 -21.33 5.70
CA THR A 234 -4.50 -22.00 6.58
C THR A 234 -5.37 -23.00 5.80
N THR A 235 -6.02 -23.93 6.51
CA THR A 235 -6.89 -24.94 5.89
C THR A 235 -8.00 -24.33 5.02
N PRO A 236 -8.74 -23.29 5.46
CA PRO A 236 -9.75 -22.64 4.61
C PRO A 236 -9.15 -21.99 3.35
N GLN A 237 -7.98 -21.37 3.46
CA GLN A 237 -7.27 -20.77 2.32
C GLN A 237 -6.84 -21.82 1.29
N VAL A 238 -6.31 -22.97 1.73
CA VAL A 238 -5.96 -24.08 0.83
C VAL A 238 -7.21 -24.69 0.20
N SER A 239 -8.32 -24.78 0.95
CA SER A 239 -9.60 -25.25 0.41
C SER A 239 -10.06 -24.39 -0.77
N LEU A 240 -10.03 -23.06 -0.61
CA LEU A 240 -10.34 -22.12 -1.69
C LEU A 240 -9.33 -22.21 -2.85
N ALA A 241 -8.04 -22.25 -2.54
CA ALA A 241 -6.97 -22.28 -3.54
C ALA A 241 -7.06 -23.48 -4.50
N LEU A 242 -7.30 -24.67 -3.93
CA LEU A 242 -7.34 -25.94 -4.66
C LEU A 242 -8.77 -26.40 -4.97
N SER A 243 -9.78 -25.55 -4.71
CA SER A 243 -11.20 -25.85 -4.90
C SER A 243 -11.63 -27.15 -4.21
N LEU A 244 -11.16 -27.38 -2.98
CA LEU A 244 -11.34 -28.67 -2.29
C LEU A 244 -12.78 -28.99 -1.93
N ASP A 245 -13.66 -27.99 -1.90
CA ASP A 245 -15.10 -28.15 -1.70
C ASP A 245 -15.81 -28.83 -2.88
N ALA A 246 -15.20 -28.84 -4.06
CA ALA A 246 -15.73 -29.57 -5.21
C ALA A 246 -15.85 -31.07 -4.90
N ARG A 247 -17.04 -31.63 -5.17
CA ARG A 247 -17.35 -33.05 -4.91
C ARG A 247 -16.47 -33.99 -5.74
N ASP A 248 -16.33 -33.67 -7.03
CA ASP A 248 -15.56 -34.47 -7.98
C ASP A 248 -14.04 -34.21 -7.88
N ALA A 249 -13.25 -35.29 -7.88
CA ALA A 249 -11.80 -35.20 -7.82
C ALA A 249 -11.18 -34.62 -9.10
N GLY A 250 -11.79 -34.86 -10.27
CA GLY A 250 -11.33 -34.31 -11.54
C GLY A 250 -11.35 -32.78 -11.54
N THR A 251 -12.39 -32.18 -10.97
CA THR A 251 -12.51 -30.72 -10.82
C THR A 251 -11.42 -30.15 -9.91
N ARG A 252 -11.15 -30.80 -8.76
CA ARG A 252 -10.04 -30.40 -7.86
C ARG A 252 -8.68 -30.47 -8.56
N VAL A 253 -8.44 -31.56 -9.30
CA VAL A 253 -7.20 -31.76 -10.07
C VAL A 253 -7.04 -30.70 -11.15
N ALA A 254 -8.12 -30.39 -11.88
CA ALA A 254 -8.10 -29.36 -12.91
C ALA A 254 -7.78 -27.97 -12.32
N GLY A 255 -8.42 -27.61 -11.19
CA GLY A 255 -8.17 -26.36 -10.47
C GLY A 255 -6.72 -26.26 -9.96
N GLY A 256 -6.19 -27.31 -9.34
CA GLY A 256 -4.80 -27.32 -8.87
C GLY A 256 -3.77 -27.20 -9.98
N ARG A 257 -3.95 -27.93 -11.09
CA ARG A 257 -3.08 -27.79 -12.28
C ARG A 257 -3.17 -26.40 -12.91
N ARG A 258 -4.36 -25.81 -12.89
CA ARG A 258 -4.60 -24.45 -13.36
C ARG A 258 -3.85 -23.42 -12.52
N LEU A 259 -3.91 -23.56 -11.20
CA LEU A 259 -3.19 -22.68 -10.29
C LEU A 259 -1.66 -22.84 -10.44
N LEU A 260 -1.14 -24.06 -10.58
CA LEU A 260 0.28 -24.29 -10.84
C LEU A 260 0.78 -23.55 -12.10
N ARG A 261 0.01 -23.54 -13.19
CA ARG A 261 0.34 -22.76 -14.40
C ARG A 261 0.46 -21.26 -14.14
N VAL A 262 -0.22 -20.72 -13.13
CA VAL A 262 -0.02 -19.34 -12.71
C VAL A 262 1.36 -19.17 -12.06
N PHE A 263 1.73 -20.09 -11.15
CA PHE A 263 3.04 -20.08 -10.47
C PHE A 263 4.23 -20.22 -11.43
N GLU A 264 4.08 -21.01 -12.48
CA GLU A 264 5.09 -21.19 -13.54
C GLU A 264 5.42 -19.88 -14.27
N ARG A 265 4.49 -18.92 -14.33
CA ARG A 265 4.67 -17.62 -15.00
C ARG A 265 5.17 -16.50 -14.10
N LEU A 266 5.17 -16.70 -12.78
CA LEU A 266 5.58 -15.66 -11.83
C LEU A 266 7.07 -15.32 -11.97
N GLY A 267 7.47 -14.09 -11.64
CA GLY A 267 8.88 -13.70 -11.65
C GLY A 267 9.64 -14.08 -12.93
N PRO A 268 9.34 -13.43 -14.07
CA PRO A 268 10.06 -13.67 -15.32
C PRO A 268 11.58 -13.56 -15.13
N GLY A 269 12.34 -14.56 -15.60
CA GLY A 269 13.79 -14.61 -15.44
C GLY A 269 14.29 -15.05 -14.04
N TRP A 270 13.39 -15.45 -13.13
CA TRP A 270 13.82 -16.06 -11.86
C TRP A 270 14.29 -17.50 -12.07
N THR A 271 15.58 -17.70 -11.87
CA THR A 271 16.21 -19.01 -11.71
C THR A 271 16.33 -19.32 -10.22
N VAL A 272 15.52 -20.27 -9.73
CA VAL A 272 15.50 -20.69 -8.31
C VAL A 272 16.90 -21.08 -7.83
N ASP A 273 17.62 -21.87 -8.62
CA ASP A 273 18.96 -22.34 -8.27
C ASP A 273 19.97 -21.19 -8.19
N ALA A 274 19.75 -20.05 -8.84
CA ALA A 274 20.62 -18.87 -8.70
C ALA A 274 20.18 -17.95 -7.55
N ARG A 275 18.87 -17.78 -7.33
CA ARG A 275 18.29 -16.88 -6.32
C ARG A 275 17.31 -17.62 -5.42
N ALA A 276 17.85 -18.47 -4.54
CA ALA A 276 17.07 -19.39 -3.72
C ALA A 276 16.20 -18.69 -2.64
N PHE A 277 16.61 -17.51 -2.17
CA PHE A 277 15.89 -16.72 -1.17
C PHE A 277 14.98 -15.65 -1.77
N TRP A 278 15.10 -15.36 -3.07
CA TRP A 278 14.22 -14.40 -3.72
C TRP A 278 12.81 -14.99 -3.84
N ARG A 279 11.79 -14.15 -3.66
CA ARG A 279 10.38 -14.50 -3.85
C ARG A 279 9.70 -13.42 -4.69
N PRO A 280 8.72 -13.78 -5.53
CA PRO A 280 7.82 -12.80 -6.13
C PRO A 280 7.19 -11.92 -5.04
N VAL A 281 7.13 -10.61 -5.28
CA VAL A 281 6.47 -9.65 -4.36
C VAL A 281 4.94 -9.85 -4.34
N ARG A 282 4.41 -10.51 -5.37
CA ARG A 282 3.00 -10.87 -5.52
C ARG A 282 2.90 -12.27 -6.10
N ASP A 283 2.05 -13.09 -5.49
CA ASP A 283 1.67 -14.39 -6.00
C ASP A 283 0.27 -14.78 -5.46
N PRO A 284 -0.34 -15.87 -5.96
CA PRO A 284 -1.66 -16.28 -5.50
C PRO A 284 -1.75 -16.67 -4.02
N ALA A 285 -0.68 -17.18 -3.39
CA ALA A 285 -0.70 -17.53 -1.98
C ALA A 285 -0.61 -16.27 -1.10
N LEU A 286 0.24 -15.31 -1.45
CA LEU A 286 0.28 -13.99 -0.82
C LEU A 286 -1.07 -13.28 -0.94
N LEU A 287 -1.72 -13.36 -2.10
CA LEU A 287 -3.07 -12.81 -2.27
C LEU A 287 -4.04 -13.42 -1.25
N LEU A 288 -4.08 -14.76 -1.13
CA LEU A 288 -4.95 -15.46 -0.18
C LEU A 288 -4.65 -15.11 1.27
N ALA A 289 -3.36 -14.95 1.61
CA ALA A 289 -2.92 -14.56 2.94
C ALA A 289 -3.33 -13.12 3.30
N ASP A 290 -3.37 -12.22 2.30
CA ASP A 290 -3.74 -10.82 2.46
C ASP A 290 -5.27 -10.58 2.45
N LEU A 291 -6.07 -11.56 2.04
CA LEU A 291 -7.53 -11.44 2.06
C LEU A 291 -8.05 -11.35 3.50
N ARG A 292 -9.14 -10.60 3.68
CA ARG A 292 -9.88 -10.65 4.93
C ARG A 292 -10.48 -12.03 5.09
N VAL A 293 -10.49 -12.52 6.32
CA VAL A 293 -11.10 -13.80 6.69
C VAL A 293 -12.38 -13.56 7.49
N ALA A 294 -13.36 -14.43 7.31
CA ALA A 294 -14.54 -14.49 8.15
C ALA A 294 -14.20 -15.15 9.51
N ASP A 295 -15.17 -15.23 10.42
CA ASP A 295 -14.98 -15.79 11.76
C ASP A 295 -14.53 -17.27 11.75
N ASP A 296 -14.83 -18.01 10.68
CA ASP A 296 -14.41 -19.39 10.46
C ASP A 296 -13.02 -19.52 9.81
N GLY A 297 -12.33 -18.40 9.56
CA GLY A 297 -11.03 -18.35 8.88
C GLY A 297 -11.11 -18.41 7.35
N SER A 298 -12.30 -18.50 6.76
CA SER A 298 -12.49 -18.55 5.31
C SER A 298 -12.19 -17.19 4.65
N PRO A 299 -11.43 -17.14 3.54
CA PRO A 299 -11.21 -15.88 2.83
C PRO A 299 -12.51 -15.28 2.29
N VAL A 300 -12.67 -13.98 2.48
CA VAL A 300 -13.83 -13.20 2.06
C VAL A 300 -13.56 -12.56 0.70
N LEU A 301 -14.34 -12.95 -0.30
CA LEU A 301 -14.36 -12.35 -1.63
C LEU A 301 -15.80 -12.00 -2.03
N PRO A 302 -16.06 -10.81 -2.58
CA PRO A 302 -17.37 -10.49 -3.14
C PRO A 302 -17.69 -11.28 -4.40
N GLY A 303 -18.97 -11.61 -4.55
CA GLY A 303 -19.56 -12.10 -5.79
C GLY A 303 -19.00 -13.45 -6.24
N GLY A 304 -19.46 -13.90 -7.40
CA GLY A 304 -18.99 -15.08 -8.09
C GLY A 304 -18.10 -14.75 -9.28
N GLN A 305 -18.01 -15.68 -10.23
CA GLN A 305 -17.14 -15.55 -11.38
C GLN A 305 -17.56 -14.43 -12.34
N ASP A 306 -18.86 -14.23 -12.56
CA ASP A 306 -19.38 -13.22 -13.49
C ASP A 306 -19.19 -11.81 -12.93
N PHE A 307 -19.33 -11.64 -11.61
CA PHE A 307 -18.97 -10.41 -10.92
C PHE A 307 -17.51 -10.02 -11.19
N TRP A 308 -16.56 -10.93 -10.96
CA TRP A 308 -15.14 -10.65 -11.20
C TRP A 308 -14.80 -10.49 -12.68
N ALA A 309 -15.52 -11.17 -13.57
CA ALA A 309 -15.38 -10.93 -15.01
C ALA A 309 -15.78 -9.49 -15.38
N ALA A 310 -16.84 -8.96 -14.76
CA ALA A 310 -17.29 -7.59 -14.97
C ALA A 310 -16.37 -6.53 -14.34
N VAL A 311 -15.79 -6.81 -13.16
CA VAL A 311 -14.78 -5.94 -12.51
C VAL A 311 -13.51 -5.86 -13.34
N LEU A 312 -13.00 -7.01 -13.80
CA LEU A 312 -11.72 -7.11 -14.52
C LEU A 312 -11.85 -6.82 -16.02
N ALA A 313 -13.07 -6.57 -16.51
CA ALA A 313 -13.30 -6.20 -17.90
C ALA A 313 -12.47 -4.96 -18.28
N PRO A 314 -11.79 -4.96 -19.43
CA PRO A 314 -10.97 -3.83 -19.84
C PRO A 314 -11.85 -2.57 -19.98
N VAL A 315 -11.51 -1.53 -19.23
CA VAL A 315 -12.17 -0.23 -19.34
C VAL A 315 -11.70 0.42 -20.64
N LYS A 316 -12.58 0.53 -21.64
CA LYS A 316 -12.27 1.20 -22.93
C LYS A 316 -11.60 2.55 -22.66
N ARG A 317 -10.40 2.74 -23.20
CA ARG A 317 -9.63 4.00 -23.12
C ARG A 317 -10.28 5.02 -24.07
N GLY A 318 -11.36 5.66 -23.63
CA GLY A 318 -12.08 6.72 -24.35
C GLY A 318 -12.52 7.84 -23.41
N ARG A 319 -13.08 8.93 -23.95
CA ARG A 319 -13.47 10.16 -23.21
C ARG A 319 -14.27 9.85 -21.92
N GLY A 320 -13.58 9.87 -20.78
CA GLY A 320 -14.08 10.25 -19.44
C GLY A 320 -15.10 9.35 -18.72
N GLY A 321 -15.71 8.33 -19.33
CA GLY A 321 -16.78 7.54 -18.69
C GLY A 321 -16.38 6.14 -18.23
N MET A 322 -17.00 5.65 -17.15
CA MET A 322 -16.95 4.24 -16.71
C MET A 322 -17.60 3.25 -17.71
N GLY A 323 -18.21 3.75 -18.80
CA GLY A 323 -19.09 2.99 -19.67
C GLY A 323 -20.37 2.54 -18.94
N ALA A 324 -21.37 2.07 -19.66
CA ALA A 324 -22.48 1.38 -19.01
C ALA A 324 -21.94 0.12 -18.31
N LEU A 325 -22.33 -0.08 -17.05
CA LEU A 325 -22.01 -1.30 -16.31
C LEU A 325 -22.75 -2.48 -16.96
N PRO A 326 -22.10 -3.63 -17.16
CA PRO A 326 -22.83 -4.83 -17.52
C PRO A 326 -23.77 -5.20 -16.38
N THR A 327 -25.01 -5.56 -16.71
CA THR A 327 -25.96 -6.10 -15.72
C THR A 327 -25.49 -7.49 -15.30
N VAL A 328 -24.96 -7.61 -14.09
CA VAL A 328 -24.57 -8.90 -13.50
C VAL A 328 -25.69 -9.35 -12.56
N SER A 329 -26.24 -10.54 -12.82
CA SER A 329 -27.21 -11.16 -11.92
C SER A 329 -26.48 -11.91 -10.80
N LEU A 330 -26.41 -11.28 -9.63
CA LEU A 330 -25.66 -11.77 -8.48
C LEU A 330 -26.31 -12.98 -7.81
N THR A 331 -27.62 -13.17 -7.99
CA THR A 331 -28.37 -14.32 -7.47
C THR A 331 -28.14 -15.60 -8.27
N SER A 332 -27.61 -15.49 -9.48
CA SER A 332 -27.31 -16.61 -10.38
C SER A 332 -25.82 -16.66 -10.77
N ASP A 333 -24.97 -15.91 -10.07
CA ASP A 333 -23.54 -15.84 -10.34
C ASP A 333 -22.88 -17.17 -9.92
N PRO A 334 -22.19 -17.89 -10.82
CA PRO A 334 -21.53 -19.13 -10.47
C PRO A 334 -20.44 -18.93 -9.40
N PRO A 335 -20.21 -19.92 -8.51
CA PRO A 335 -19.16 -19.84 -7.51
C PRO A 335 -17.79 -19.49 -8.11
N LEU A 336 -17.05 -18.63 -7.42
CA LEU A 336 -15.75 -18.16 -7.88
C LEU A 336 -14.67 -19.26 -7.75
N GLU A 337 -14.14 -19.73 -8.88
CA GLU A 337 -12.95 -20.57 -8.90
C GLU A 337 -11.70 -19.70 -8.69
N PHE A 338 -10.97 -19.89 -7.58
CA PHE A 338 -9.79 -19.06 -7.29
C PHE A 338 -8.69 -19.17 -8.36
N ALA A 339 -8.48 -20.36 -8.91
CA ALA A 339 -7.52 -20.56 -9.99
C ALA A 339 -7.90 -19.78 -11.27
N TRP A 340 -9.20 -19.65 -11.56
CA TRP A 340 -9.70 -18.79 -12.65
C TRP A 340 -9.37 -17.32 -12.40
N LEU A 341 -9.57 -16.85 -11.17
CA LEU A 341 -9.28 -15.48 -10.78
C LEU A 341 -7.77 -15.22 -10.91
N ALA A 342 -6.94 -16.07 -10.30
CA ALA A 342 -5.49 -15.95 -10.32
C ALA A 342 -4.92 -15.87 -11.76
N GLU A 343 -5.42 -16.67 -12.71
CA GLU A 343 -5.00 -16.56 -14.11
C GLU A 343 -5.22 -15.17 -14.73
N ARG A 344 -6.29 -14.48 -14.35
CA ARG A 344 -6.61 -13.12 -14.83
C ARG A 344 -5.83 -12.04 -14.10
N LEU A 345 -5.58 -12.23 -12.81
CA LEU A 345 -4.81 -11.28 -12.00
C LEU A 345 -3.35 -11.25 -12.41
N PHE A 346 -2.75 -12.43 -12.64
CA PHE A 346 -1.32 -12.60 -12.89
C PHE A 346 -1.01 -12.78 -14.39
N SER A 347 -1.77 -12.10 -15.26
CA SER A 347 -1.53 -12.08 -16.71
C SER A 347 -1.44 -10.65 -17.25
N GLY A 348 -0.68 -10.48 -18.35
CA GLY A 348 -0.44 -9.18 -18.96
C GLY A 348 0.67 -8.38 -18.28
N ASP A 349 0.62 -7.06 -18.43
CA ASP A 349 1.64 -6.13 -17.94
C ASP A 349 1.70 -6.06 -16.40
N PRO A 350 2.88 -5.96 -15.78
CA PRO A 350 3.02 -5.87 -14.32
C PRO A 350 2.22 -4.75 -13.64
N ALA A 351 1.98 -3.61 -14.32
CA ALA A 351 1.18 -2.52 -13.77
C ALA A 351 -0.32 -2.89 -13.71
N ASP A 352 -0.81 -3.57 -14.74
CA ASP A 352 -2.18 -4.11 -14.75
C ASP A 352 -2.35 -5.20 -13.69
N GLN A 353 -1.34 -6.07 -13.50
CA GLN A 353 -1.37 -7.09 -12.46
C GLN A 353 -1.46 -6.47 -11.06
N GLU A 354 -0.65 -5.43 -10.79
CA GLU A 354 -0.69 -4.72 -9.51
C GLU A 354 -2.06 -4.07 -9.26
N LEU A 355 -2.63 -3.44 -10.29
CA LEU A 355 -3.95 -2.84 -10.18
C LEU A 355 -5.01 -3.89 -9.82
N ARG A 356 -5.07 -4.99 -10.56
CA ARG A 356 -6.05 -6.06 -10.34
C ARG A 356 -5.86 -6.73 -8.97
N TYR A 357 -4.61 -6.96 -8.55
CA TYR A 357 -4.29 -7.48 -7.20
C TYR A 357 -4.87 -6.57 -6.11
N ARG A 358 -4.65 -5.26 -6.21
CA ARG A 358 -5.19 -4.27 -5.26
C ARG A 358 -6.72 -4.22 -5.26
N LEU A 359 -7.37 -4.33 -6.42
CA LEU A 359 -8.84 -4.35 -6.51
C LEU A 359 -9.45 -5.54 -5.77
N VAL A 360 -8.81 -6.71 -5.84
CA VAL A 360 -9.27 -7.91 -5.11
C VAL A 360 -9.19 -7.69 -3.61
N LEU A 361 -8.05 -7.20 -3.11
CA LEU A 361 -7.89 -6.90 -1.70
C LEU A 361 -8.84 -5.79 -1.22
N PHE A 362 -9.11 -4.79 -2.06
CA PHE A 362 -10.05 -3.72 -1.75
C PHE A 362 -11.49 -4.26 -1.65
N GLY A 363 -11.91 -5.12 -2.58
CA GLY A 363 -13.21 -5.79 -2.54
C GLY A 363 -13.39 -6.68 -1.32
N SER A 364 -12.34 -7.43 -0.95
CA SER A 364 -12.33 -8.25 0.27
C SER A 364 -12.56 -7.42 1.54
N ARG A 365 -11.92 -6.25 1.64
CA ARG A 365 -12.11 -5.33 2.78
C ARG A 365 -13.50 -4.71 2.85
N MET A 366 -14.08 -4.33 1.71
CA MET A 366 -15.45 -3.79 1.67
C MET A 366 -16.51 -4.82 2.09
N MET A 367 -16.36 -6.08 1.67
CA MET A 367 -17.33 -7.13 2.01
C MET A 367 -17.27 -7.59 3.45
N ALA A 368 -16.08 -7.72 4.02
CA ALA A 368 -15.91 -8.17 5.40
C ALA A 368 -16.68 -7.29 6.41
N LEU A 369 -16.97 -6.04 6.07
CA LEU A 369 -17.73 -5.12 6.93
C LEU A 369 -19.22 -5.05 6.65
N ARG A 370 -19.69 -5.48 5.46
CA ARG A 370 -21.11 -5.42 5.06
C ARG A 370 -21.52 -6.59 4.16
N PRO A 371 -21.62 -7.81 4.71
CA PRO A 371 -22.20 -8.93 3.97
C PRO A 371 -23.69 -8.67 3.73
N GLY A 372 -24.12 -8.55 2.47
CA GLY A 372 -25.53 -8.78 2.12
C GLY A 372 -26.27 -7.82 1.18
N GLU A 373 -25.88 -6.57 0.94
CA GLU A 373 -26.88 -5.61 0.40
C GLU A 373 -26.49 -4.58 -0.68
N ALA A 374 -25.31 -4.61 -1.29
CA ALA A 374 -24.95 -3.55 -2.25
C ALA A 374 -24.07 -4.03 -3.40
N ALA A 375 -24.32 -5.20 -3.97
CA ALA A 375 -23.38 -5.78 -4.93
C ALA A 375 -23.34 -5.05 -6.30
N GLY A 376 -24.39 -4.29 -6.66
CA GLY A 376 -24.35 -3.34 -7.78
C GLY A 376 -23.42 -2.14 -7.50
N ASP A 377 -23.60 -1.48 -6.35
CA ASP A 377 -22.71 -0.39 -5.92
C ASP A 377 -21.28 -0.87 -5.69
N LEU A 378 -21.09 -2.11 -5.23
CA LEU A 378 -19.76 -2.71 -5.07
C LEU A 378 -19.07 -2.94 -6.40
N LEU A 379 -19.77 -3.45 -7.40
CA LEU A 379 -19.25 -3.58 -8.76
C LEU A 379 -18.83 -2.20 -9.30
N GLU A 380 -19.68 -1.19 -9.12
CA GLU A 380 -19.40 0.19 -9.53
C GLU A 380 -18.19 0.77 -8.78
N ALA A 381 -18.13 0.62 -7.45
CA ALA A 381 -17.04 1.09 -6.61
C ALA A 381 -15.70 0.45 -7.00
N LEU A 382 -15.66 -0.86 -7.25
CA LEU A 382 -14.44 -1.56 -7.68
C LEU A 382 -13.98 -1.12 -9.07
N ARG A 383 -14.90 -0.96 -10.03
CA ARG A 383 -14.55 -0.46 -11.36
C ARG A 383 -14.12 1.01 -11.34
N ALA A 384 -14.75 1.80 -10.48
CA ALA A 384 -14.38 3.17 -10.25
C ALA A 384 -13.00 3.28 -9.62
N ALA A 385 -12.64 2.41 -8.66
CA ALA A 385 -11.31 2.40 -8.04
C ALA A 385 -10.18 2.16 -9.06
N ALA A 386 -10.45 1.43 -10.14
CA ALA A 386 -9.51 1.29 -11.25
C ALA A 386 -9.33 2.56 -12.08
N THR A 387 -10.35 3.42 -12.13
CA THR A 387 -10.39 4.65 -12.94
C THR A 387 -9.97 5.88 -12.14
N PHE A 388 -10.31 5.91 -10.85
CA PHE A 388 -10.11 7.01 -9.91
C PHE A 388 -9.34 6.52 -8.66
N PRO A 389 -8.12 5.96 -8.81
CA PRO A 389 -7.42 5.29 -7.72
C PRO A 389 -7.08 6.23 -6.54
N ALA A 390 -6.81 7.52 -6.79
CA ALA A 390 -6.56 8.47 -5.70
C ALA A 390 -7.81 8.71 -4.85
N LEU A 391 -8.99 8.73 -5.47
CA LEU A 391 -10.26 8.86 -4.77
C LEU A 391 -10.53 7.62 -3.91
N ALA A 392 -10.44 6.43 -4.49
CA ALA A 392 -10.67 5.19 -3.77
C ALA A 392 -9.73 5.03 -2.57
N VAL A 393 -8.43 5.28 -2.75
CA VAL A 393 -7.42 5.23 -1.68
C VAL A 393 -7.69 6.29 -0.61
N ALA A 394 -8.08 7.51 -0.98
CA ALA A 394 -8.35 8.57 0.00
C ALA A 394 -9.57 8.25 0.89
N LEU A 395 -10.64 7.72 0.29
CA LEU A 395 -11.83 7.29 1.03
C LEU A 395 -11.52 6.08 1.92
N GLU A 396 -10.80 5.09 1.39
CA GLU A 396 -10.39 3.91 2.15
C GLU A 396 -9.50 4.27 3.35
N ARG A 397 -8.52 5.18 3.17
CA ARG A 397 -7.67 5.67 4.25
C ARG A 397 -8.47 6.37 5.35
N ALA A 398 -9.56 7.03 5.00
CA ALA A 398 -10.45 7.66 5.97
C ALA A 398 -11.45 6.67 6.63
N GLY A 399 -11.27 5.36 6.42
CA GLY A 399 -12.11 4.31 6.98
C GLY A 399 -13.45 4.13 6.27
N ILE A 400 -13.65 4.77 5.11
CA ILE A 400 -14.88 4.65 4.34
C ILE A 400 -14.81 3.41 3.45
N LEU A 401 -15.53 2.37 3.83
CA LEU A 401 -15.64 1.10 3.09
C LEU A 401 -17.07 0.81 2.60
N ASP A 402 -17.98 1.78 2.76
CA ASP A 402 -19.36 1.71 2.25
C ASP A 402 -19.37 1.84 0.71
N PRO A 403 -19.78 0.79 -0.04
CA PRO A 403 -19.79 0.82 -1.50
C PRO A 403 -20.66 1.95 -2.08
N VAL A 404 -21.73 2.34 -1.40
CA VAL A 404 -22.65 3.39 -1.87
C VAL A 404 -21.96 4.75 -1.87
N VAL A 405 -21.18 5.05 -0.82
CA VAL A 405 -20.43 6.32 -0.72
C VAL A 405 -19.35 6.36 -1.80
N HIS A 406 -18.65 5.24 -2.04
CA HIS A 406 -17.67 5.13 -3.12
C HIS A 406 -18.31 5.30 -4.50
N SER A 407 -19.48 4.69 -4.74
CA SER A 407 -20.18 4.79 -6.03
C SER A 407 -20.62 6.22 -6.31
N LEU A 408 -21.21 6.92 -5.33
CA LEU A 408 -21.62 8.32 -5.44
C LEU A 408 -20.45 9.27 -5.72
N ALA A 409 -19.37 9.18 -4.93
CA ALA A 409 -18.18 10.00 -5.13
C ALA A 409 -17.55 9.75 -6.52
N SER A 410 -17.56 8.49 -6.97
CA SER A 410 -17.01 8.09 -8.26
C SER A 410 -17.86 8.56 -9.44
N ARG A 411 -19.19 8.55 -9.31
CA ARG A 411 -20.08 9.16 -10.31
C ARG A 411 -19.82 10.65 -10.45
N ARG A 412 -19.61 11.36 -9.34
CA ARG A 412 -19.21 12.78 -9.38
C ARG A 412 -17.86 12.95 -10.08
N ALA A 413 -16.85 12.15 -9.74
CA ALA A 413 -15.55 12.18 -10.42
C ALA A 413 -15.66 11.94 -11.93
N ALA A 414 -16.49 10.99 -12.35
CA ALA A 414 -16.79 10.72 -13.76
C ALA A 414 -17.46 11.92 -14.45
N ALA A 415 -18.45 12.55 -13.81
CA ALA A 415 -19.12 13.74 -14.33
C ALA A 415 -18.14 14.91 -14.56
N LEU A 416 -17.24 15.17 -13.61
CA LEU A 416 -16.22 16.21 -13.75
C LEU A 416 -15.21 15.90 -14.85
N SER A 417 -14.92 14.63 -15.08
CA SER A 417 -13.98 14.16 -16.12
C SER A 417 -14.58 14.21 -17.54
N ALA A 418 -15.90 14.34 -17.67
CA ALA A 418 -16.60 14.39 -18.94
C ALA A 418 -16.45 15.75 -19.66
N THR A 419 -16.24 16.84 -18.93
CA THR A 419 -16.17 18.22 -19.44
C THR A 419 -15.14 18.39 -20.56
N ALA A 420 -15.58 18.80 -21.76
CA ALA A 420 -14.71 18.96 -22.94
C ALA A 420 -13.61 20.04 -22.74
N ASP A 421 -13.97 21.11 -22.03
CA ASP A 421 -13.12 22.26 -21.77
C ASP A 421 -12.12 22.00 -20.65
N ARG A 422 -10.84 22.23 -20.95
CA ARG A 422 -9.75 21.99 -20.02
C ARG A 422 -9.83 22.87 -18.77
N ALA A 423 -9.97 24.18 -18.93
CA ALA A 423 -9.92 25.12 -17.82
C ALA A 423 -11.10 24.89 -16.85
N ARG A 424 -12.29 24.60 -17.40
CA ARG A 424 -13.45 24.22 -16.59
C ARG A 424 -13.26 22.90 -15.85
N ALA A 425 -12.70 21.89 -16.51
CA ALA A 425 -12.42 20.60 -15.88
C ALA A 425 -11.39 20.76 -14.75
N GLU A 426 -10.31 21.50 -14.97
CA GLU A 426 -9.29 21.80 -13.96
C GLU A 426 -9.90 22.49 -12.74
N ARG A 427 -10.68 23.54 -12.96
CA ARG A 427 -11.36 24.27 -11.87
C ARG A 427 -12.29 23.36 -11.06
N ALA A 428 -13.19 22.64 -11.73
CA ALA A 428 -14.19 21.82 -11.05
C ALA A 428 -13.56 20.62 -10.32
N VAL A 429 -12.51 20.02 -10.88
CA VAL A 429 -11.75 18.95 -10.22
C VAL A 429 -10.96 19.49 -9.02
N ALA A 430 -10.30 20.64 -9.14
CA ALA A 430 -9.60 21.29 -8.03
C ALA A 430 -10.56 21.62 -6.88
N GLN A 431 -11.75 22.14 -7.20
CA GLN A 431 -12.83 22.40 -6.25
C GLN A 431 -13.27 21.13 -5.51
N PHE A 432 -13.60 20.07 -6.24
CA PHE A 432 -14.08 18.81 -5.62
C PHE A 432 -12.98 18.10 -4.82
N GLN A 433 -11.82 17.87 -5.42
CA GLN A 433 -10.71 17.17 -4.76
C GLN A 433 -10.16 17.97 -3.60
N GLY A 434 -10.03 19.29 -3.74
CA GLY A 434 -9.58 20.17 -2.68
C GLY A 434 -10.55 20.17 -1.50
N THR A 435 -11.86 20.29 -1.74
CA THR A 435 -12.88 20.21 -0.69
C THR A 435 -12.82 18.86 0.02
N LEU A 436 -12.79 17.77 -0.74
CA LEU A 436 -12.69 16.42 -0.19
C LEU A 436 -11.41 16.24 0.63
N ALA A 437 -10.26 16.70 0.15
CA ALA A 437 -8.99 16.62 0.88
C ALA A 437 -9.05 17.32 2.25
N LEU A 438 -9.68 18.51 2.31
CA LEU A 438 -9.83 19.25 3.56
C LEU A 438 -10.84 18.59 4.52
N VAL A 439 -11.95 18.05 4.01
CA VAL A 439 -12.92 17.28 4.81
C VAL A 439 -12.29 16.03 5.41
N LEU A 440 -11.56 15.25 4.60
CA LEU A 440 -10.85 14.05 5.07
C LEU A 440 -9.79 14.42 6.11
N ARG A 441 -9.07 15.53 5.90
CA ARG A 441 -8.11 16.03 6.89
C ARG A 441 -8.78 16.47 8.19
N ALA A 442 -9.90 17.19 8.11
CA ALA A 442 -10.64 17.62 9.29
C ALA A 442 -11.09 16.41 10.13
N ALA A 443 -11.50 15.31 9.49
CA ALA A 443 -11.81 14.05 10.16
C ALA A 443 -10.57 13.43 10.80
N ALA A 444 -9.46 13.31 10.06
CA ALA A 444 -8.20 12.75 10.57
C ALA A 444 -7.62 13.56 11.75
N ARG A 445 -7.88 14.88 11.81
CA ARG A 445 -7.48 15.77 12.92
C ARG A 445 -8.52 15.91 14.03
N GLY A 446 -9.61 15.16 13.96
CA GLY A 446 -10.67 15.13 14.98
C GLY A 446 -11.54 16.39 15.03
N SER A 447 -11.44 17.30 14.06
CA SER A 447 -12.35 18.44 13.93
C SER A 447 -13.73 18.03 13.42
N LEU A 448 -13.79 16.91 12.67
CA LEU A 448 -15.02 16.30 12.21
C LEU A 448 -15.15 14.88 12.79
N PRO A 449 -16.29 14.48 13.40
CA PRO A 449 -16.49 13.12 13.86
C PRO A 449 -16.43 12.11 12.69
N PRO A 450 -15.71 10.98 12.83
CA PRO A 450 -15.64 9.97 11.77
C PRO A 450 -17.00 9.43 11.33
N SER A 451 -17.98 9.35 12.24
CA SER A 451 -19.35 8.91 11.92
C SER A 451 -20.12 9.87 11.01
N SER A 452 -19.76 11.15 10.97
CA SER A 452 -20.39 12.15 10.10
C SER A 452 -19.82 12.13 8.68
N LEU A 453 -18.60 11.62 8.51
CA LEU A 453 -17.84 11.69 7.27
C LEU A 453 -18.57 11.09 6.04
N PRO A 454 -19.24 9.92 6.12
CA PRO A 454 -20.04 9.39 5.01
C PRO A 454 -21.10 10.39 4.51
N GLY A 455 -21.79 11.07 5.43
CA GLY A 455 -22.83 12.05 5.12
C GLY A 455 -22.26 13.28 4.39
N PHE A 456 -21.10 13.78 4.85
CA PHE A 456 -20.40 14.88 4.17
C PHE A 456 -19.97 14.52 2.75
N ILE A 457 -19.41 13.32 2.54
CA ILE A 457 -18.97 12.87 1.22
C ILE A 457 -20.17 12.70 0.28
N THR A 458 -21.26 12.09 0.76
CA THR A 458 -22.50 11.94 -0.02
C THR A 458 -23.10 13.31 -0.38
N SER A 459 -23.16 14.25 0.57
CA SER A 459 -23.64 15.61 0.33
C SER A 459 -22.76 16.35 -0.69
N LEU A 460 -21.44 16.27 -0.56
CA LEU A 460 -20.49 16.85 -1.52
C LEU A 460 -20.65 16.25 -2.92
N ALA A 461 -20.82 14.94 -3.03
CA ALA A 461 -21.05 14.26 -4.30
C ALA A 461 -22.39 14.63 -4.95
N ALA A 462 -23.38 15.04 -4.15
CA ALA A 462 -24.70 15.47 -4.61
C ALA A 462 -24.73 16.92 -5.14
N VAL A 463 -23.69 17.74 -4.89
CA VAL A 463 -23.63 19.11 -5.43
C VAL A 463 -23.57 19.07 -6.95
N ASP A 464 -24.63 19.54 -7.61
CA ASP A 464 -24.75 19.46 -9.06
C ASP A 464 -23.80 20.39 -9.80
N VAL A 465 -23.47 19.97 -11.03
CA VAL A 465 -22.75 20.79 -12.02
C VAL A 465 -23.70 21.11 -13.17
N ASN A 466 -23.52 22.26 -13.81
CA ASN A 466 -24.32 22.63 -14.97
C ASN A 466 -23.95 21.76 -16.20
N GLY A 467 -24.64 21.95 -17.33
CA GLY A 467 -24.34 21.24 -18.58
C GLY A 467 -22.93 21.49 -19.15
N ARG A 468 -22.18 22.44 -18.60
CA ARG A 468 -20.79 22.75 -18.95
C ARG A 468 -19.78 22.16 -17.96
N GLY A 469 -20.25 21.48 -16.90
CA GLY A 469 -19.41 20.87 -15.86
C GLY A 469 -18.91 21.85 -14.80
N GLU A 470 -19.59 22.98 -14.59
CA GLU A 470 -19.23 24.01 -13.60
C GLU A 470 -20.19 24.00 -12.42
N TYR A 471 -19.70 24.31 -11.22
CA TYR A 471 -20.51 24.39 -10.01
C TYR A 471 -21.34 25.67 -9.90
N GLU A 472 -20.92 26.77 -10.55
CA GLU A 472 -21.62 28.06 -10.54
C GLU A 472 -21.84 28.59 -9.11
N GLY A 473 -20.78 28.52 -8.29
CA GLY A 473 -20.81 28.95 -6.89
C GLY A 473 -21.57 28.02 -5.94
N ARG A 474 -22.21 26.94 -6.42
CA ARG A 474 -22.93 25.99 -5.54
C ARG A 474 -22.01 25.34 -4.51
N LEU A 475 -20.77 25.02 -4.86
CA LEU A 475 -19.83 24.44 -3.91
C LEU A 475 -19.34 25.44 -2.86
N VAL A 476 -19.25 26.73 -3.21
CA VAL A 476 -18.94 27.80 -2.26
C VAL A 476 -20.07 27.89 -1.23
N ARG A 477 -21.34 27.90 -1.67
CA ARG A 477 -22.51 27.89 -0.76
C ARG A 477 -22.52 26.67 0.14
N TRP A 478 -22.32 25.49 -0.44
CA TRP A 478 -22.20 24.24 0.31
C TRP A 478 -21.13 24.37 1.39
N LEU A 479 -19.97 24.96 1.08
CA LEU A 479 -18.91 25.15 2.07
C LEU A 479 -19.30 26.12 3.18
N ALA A 480 -20.03 27.21 2.89
CA ALA A 480 -20.55 28.09 3.94
C ALA A 480 -21.47 27.33 4.90
N GLU A 481 -22.48 26.66 4.35
CA GLU A 481 -23.48 25.91 5.13
C GLU A 481 -22.82 24.84 6.02
N ASN A 482 -21.77 24.19 5.51
CA ASN A 482 -21.06 23.12 6.21
C ASN A 482 -19.94 23.60 7.15
N LEU A 483 -19.57 24.90 7.11
CA LEU A 483 -18.65 25.53 8.06
C LEU A 483 -19.37 26.29 9.18
N GLU A 484 -20.70 26.46 9.08
CA GLU A 484 -21.50 27.03 10.16
C GLU A 484 -21.43 26.15 11.42
N GLY A 485 -20.80 26.69 12.48
CA GLY A 485 -20.56 25.99 13.76
C GLY A 485 -19.09 25.71 14.08
N ALA A 486 -18.18 25.74 13.09
CA ALA A 486 -16.75 25.59 13.31
C ALA A 486 -16.13 26.93 13.78
N GLY A 487 -16.00 27.15 15.09
CA GLY A 487 -15.21 28.27 15.64
C GLY A 487 -15.96 29.56 16.02
N GLY A 488 -17.28 29.53 16.18
CA GLY A 488 -18.06 30.68 16.65
C GLY A 488 -18.25 31.79 15.60
N ASN A 489 -19.34 32.56 15.73
CA ASN A 489 -19.79 33.50 14.70
C ASN A 489 -18.83 34.67 14.40
N SER A 490 -17.83 34.92 15.25
CA SER A 490 -16.90 36.06 15.13
C SER A 490 -15.72 35.82 14.18
N MET A 491 -15.47 34.59 13.74
CA MET A 491 -14.36 34.27 12.84
C MET A 491 -14.73 34.47 11.37
N THR A 492 -13.77 34.94 10.56
CA THR A 492 -13.87 34.94 9.08
C THR A 492 -13.95 33.51 8.55
N MET A 493 -14.48 33.32 7.35
CA MET A 493 -14.68 31.97 6.83
C MET A 493 -13.35 31.22 6.61
N GLU A 494 -12.31 31.93 6.20
CA GLU A 494 -10.95 31.37 6.09
C GLU A 494 -10.40 30.89 7.42
N ALA A 495 -10.64 31.66 8.48
CA ALA A 495 -10.17 31.28 9.79
C ALA A 495 -10.93 30.05 10.32
N ARG A 496 -12.23 29.92 10.03
CA ARG A 496 -13.02 28.71 10.34
C ARG A 496 -12.50 27.49 9.60
N LEU A 497 -12.26 27.63 8.29
CA LEU A 497 -11.71 26.54 7.46
C LEU A 497 -10.32 26.13 7.95
N LEU A 498 -9.45 27.10 8.26
CA LEU A 498 -8.12 26.86 8.81
C LEU A 498 -8.18 26.12 10.15
N HIS A 499 -9.09 26.52 11.04
CA HIS A 499 -9.30 25.83 12.31
C HIS A 499 -9.76 24.39 12.11
N ALA A 500 -10.71 24.16 11.20
CA ALA A 500 -11.21 22.82 10.89
C ALA A 500 -10.10 21.89 10.40
N VAL A 501 -9.18 22.37 9.57
CA VAL A 501 -8.08 21.54 9.02
C VAL A 501 -6.88 21.40 9.95
N ALA A 502 -6.78 22.26 10.98
CA ALA A 502 -5.71 22.22 11.98
C ALA A 502 -5.99 21.25 13.12
N GLY A 503 -7.26 21.07 13.51
CA GLY A 503 -7.68 20.08 14.51
C GLY A 503 -8.62 20.64 15.58
N SER A 504 -9.20 19.74 16.37
CA SER A 504 -10.14 20.11 17.43
C SER A 504 -9.42 20.68 18.67
N PRO A 505 -9.90 21.81 19.25
CA PRO A 505 -9.35 22.38 20.48
C PRO A 505 -9.60 21.51 21.71
N ALA A 506 -10.44 20.47 21.61
CA ALA A 506 -10.71 19.53 22.69
C ALA A 506 -9.45 18.73 23.14
N GLY A 507 -8.39 18.71 22.32
CA GLY A 507 -7.11 18.05 22.63
C GLY A 507 -6.11 18.88 23.45
N ARG A 508 -6.51 20.08 23.91
CA ARG A 508 -5.66 20.94 24.75
C ARG A 508 -5.35 20.27 26.09
N ARG A 509 -4.06 20.11 26.39
CA ARG A 509 -3.61 19.49 27.64
C ARG A 509 -2.55 20.31 28.34
N TYR A 510 -2.58 20.32 29.67
CA TYR A 510 -1.52 20.91 30.46
C TYR A 510 -0.44 19.86 30.75
N VAL A 511 0.83 20.29 30.67
CA VAL A 511 1.98 19.47 31.07
C VAL A 511 2.85 20.31 31.98
N GLU A 512 3.29 19.71 33.09
CA GLU A 512 4.29 20.31 33.97
C GLU A 512 5.67 19.78 33.59
N TRP A 513 6.61 20.70 33.41
CA TRP A 513 8.00 20.38 33.14
C TRP A 513 8.90 21.41 33.83
N GLU A 514 9.87 20.93 34.61
CA GLU A 514 10.79 21.76 35.40
C GLU A 514 10.08 22.80 36.29
N GLY A 515 8.94 22.43 36.89
CA GLY A 515 8.16 23.31 37.75
C GLY A 515 7.35 24.39 37.02
N THR A 516 7.36 24.40 35.68
CA THR A 516 6.56 25.31 34.86
C THR A 516 5.40 24.56 34.21
N ARG A 517 4.19 25.13 34.27
CA ARG A 517 2.98 24.56 33.65
C ARG A 517 2.81 25.10 32.23
N TYR A 518 2.85 24.22 31.24
CA TYR A 518 2.68 24.53 29.82
C TYR A 518 1.30 24.08 29.33
N LEU A 519 0.66 24.88 28.46
CA LEU A 519 -0.50 24.46 27.68
C LEU A 519 -0.04 23.95 26.31
N LEU A 520 -0.27 22.67 26.04
CA LEU A 520 -0.05 22.09 24.72
C LEU A 520 -1.30 22.28 23.86
N ASP A 521 -1.22 23.22 22.91
CA ASP A 521 -2.25 23.50 21.92
C ASP A 521 -1.75 23.12 20.51
N PHE A 522 -1.84 21.83 20.18
CA PHE A 522 -1.45 21.32 18.88
C PHE A 522 -2.26 21.93 17.72
N PRO A 523 -3.59 22.09 17.82
CA PRO A 523 -4.35 22.79 16.79
C PRO A 523 -3.87 24.21 16.52
N ALA A 524 -3.57 25.01 17.55
CA ALA A 524 -3.07 26.36 17.35
C ALA A 524 -1.67 26.37 16.68
N ALA A 525 -0.78 25.47 17.12
CA ALA A 525 0.54 25.32 16.51
C ALA A 525 0.44 24.90 15.02
N GLU A 526 -0.47 23.98 14.70
CA GLU A 526 -0.72 23.51 13.35
C GLU A 526 -1.35 24.59 12.46
N SER A 527 -2.33 25.34 12.98
CA SER A 527 -2.92 26.49 12.29
C SER A 527 -1.84 27.51 11.91
N LEU A 528 -0.97 27.86 12.87
CA LEU A 528 0.13 28.79 12.65
C LEU A 528 1.17 28.25 11.66
N ARG A 529 1.44 26.94 11.66
CA ARG A 529 2.31 26.29 10.68
C ARG A 529 1.72 26.38 9.27
N ILE A 530 0.45 26.04 9.09
CA ILE A 530 -0.26 26.11 7.81
C ILE A 530 -0.28 27.57 7.30
N SER A 531 -0.64 28.54 8.14
CA SER A 531 -0.63 29.97 7.78
C SER A 531 0.75 30.43 7.31
N ARG A 532 1.82 30.07 8.03
CA ARG A 532 3.19 30.41 7.62
C ARG A 532 3.56 29.77 6.28
N ARG A 533 3.06 28.57 5.98
CA ARG A 533 3.31 27.88 4.71
C ARG A 533 2.62 28.50 3.51
N LEU A 534 1.47 29.16 3.70
CA LEU A 534 0.80 29.89 2.62
C LEU A 534 1.63 31.08 2.09
N GLY A 535 2.55 31.61 2.90
CA GLY A 535 3.49 32.68 2.52
C GLY A 535 3.06 34.10 2.93
N PRO A 536 3.88 35.12 2.67
CA PRO A 536 3.79 36.45 3.30
C PRO A 536 2.67 37.40 2.77
N GLY A 537 1.63 36.89 2.11
CA GLY A 537 0.54 37.72 1.55
C GLY A 537 -0.80 37.49 2.22
N ARG A 538 -1.60 38.55 2.40
CA ARG A 538 -3.02 38.44 2.79
C ARG A 538 -3.81 37.86 1.61
N ARG A 539 -4.58 36.80 1.83
CA ARG A 539 -5.25 36.02 0.77
C ARG A 539 -6.72 35.75 1.09
N PRO A 540 -7.58 36.78 1.13
CA PRO A 540 -9.00 36.63 1.48
C PRO A 540 -9.82 35.99 0.33
N PHE A 541 -9.25 35.02 -0.39
CA PHE A 541 -9.84 34.43 -1.59
C PHE A 541 -11.18 33.74 -1.30
N LEU A 542 -11.29 33.06 -0.15
CA LEU A 542 -12.55 32.40 0.19
C LEU A 542 -13.60 33.43 0.60
N GLU A 543 -13.23 34.43 1.40
CA GLU A 543 -14.12 35.54 1.79
C GLU A 543 -14.61 36.32 0.55
N ALA A 544 -13.70 36.53 -0.40
CA ALA A 544 -13.99 37.13 -1.69
C ALA A 544 -14.97 36.30 -2.52
N ALA A 545 -14.80 34.97 -2.55
CA ALA A 545 -15.73 34.08 -3.26
C ALA A 545 -17.15 34.16 -2.69
N PHE A 546 -17.31 34.22 -1.36
CA PHE A 546 -18.61 34.43 -0.72
C PHE A 546 -19.21 35.79 -1.08
N SER A 547 -18.40 36.85 -1.02
CA SER A 547 -18.83 38.21 -1.38
C SER A 547 -19.31 38.29 -2.83
N LEU A 548 -18.62 37.62 -3.77
CA LEU A 548 -19.02 37.57 -5.17
C LEU A 548 -20.34 36.82 -5.39
N ILE A 549 -20.62 35.78 -4.60
CA ILE A 549 -21.89 35.05 -4.67
C ILE A 549 -23.03 35.89 -4.13
N ALA A 550 -22.84 36.55 -2.98
CA ALA A 550 -23.85 37.46 -2.43
C ALA A 550 -24.17 38.58 -3.43
N ILE A 551 -23.16 39.18 -4.04
CA ILE A 551 -23.34 40.20 -5.09
C ILE A 551 -24.11 39.62 -6.29
N ALA A 552 -23.78 38.40 -6.73
CA ALA A 552 -24.47 37.75 -7.84
C ALA A 552 -25.95 37.47 -7.52
N GLU A 553 -26.26 37.06 -6.29
CA GLU A 553 -27.63 36.82 -5.81
C GLU A 553 -28.44 38.11 -5.68
N ASP A 554 -27.83 39.19 -5.17
CA ASP A 554 -28.45 40.51 -5.10
C ASP A 554 -28.78 41.04 -6.50
N LEU A 555 -27.88 40.82 -7.48
CA LEU A 555 -28.10 41.16 -8.89
C LEU A 555 -29.20 40.31 -9.54
N SER A 556 -29.41 39.07 -9.08
CA SER A 556 -30.48 38.19 -9.57
C SER A 556 -31.84 38.43 -8.92
N SER A 557 -31.88 38.87 -7.66
CA SER A 557 -33.11 39.06 -6.87
C SER A 557 -33.67 40.49 -6.91
N THR A 558 -32.81 41.51 -6.91
CA THR A 558 -33.18 42.88 -6.54
C THR A 558 -33.25 43.84 -7.73
N GLY A 559 -33.50 43.35 -8.94
CA GLY A 559 -33.49 44.14 -10.18
C GLY A 559 -33.89 45.59 -9.92
N THR A 560 -32.99 46.53 -10.23
CA THR A 560 -33.16 48.01 -10.22
C THR A 560 -32.29 48.92 -9.33
N ARG A 561 -31.90 48.62 -8.08
CA ARG A 561 -31.45 49.73 -7.18
C ARG A 561 -30.00 49.82 -6.70
N ALA A 562 -29.09 48.90 -7.05
CA ALA A 562 -27.75 48.84 -6.43
C ALA A 562 -26.54 48.84 -7.39
N GLN A 563 -26.68 49.16 -8.68
CA GLN A 563 -25.55 49.02 -9.64
C GLN A 563 -24.29 49.79 -9.26
N GLY A 564 -24.42 51.03 -8.77
CA GLY A 564 -23.30 51.83 -8.27
C GLY A 564 -22.66 51.23 -7.02
N ALA A 565 -23.48 50.87 -6.03
CA ALA A 565 -23.02 50.24 -4.79
C ALA A 565 -22.36 48.86 -5.03
N VAL A 566 -22.86 48.10 -6.01
CA VAL A 566 -22.26 46.83 -6.43
C VAL A 566 -20.92 47.06 -7.12
N ALA A 567 -20.82 48.05 -8.01
CA ALA A 567 -19.54 48.41 -8.63
C ALA A 567 -18.50 48.86 -7.58
N GLU A 568 -18.90 49.68 -6.60
CA GLU A 568 -18.05 50.10 -5.48
C GLU A 568 -17.63 48.91 -4.59
N SER A 569 -18.54 47.96 -4.36
CA SER A 569 -18.24 46.73 -3.62
C SER A 569 -17.21 45.87 -4.36
N LEU A 570 -17.35 45.72 -5.68
CA LEU A 570 -16.37 45.03 -6.53
C LEU A 570 -15.02 45.76 -6.57
N GLU A 571 -14.99 47.09 -6.58
CA GLU A 571 -13.73 47.85 -6.52
C GLU A 571 -13.04 47.73 -5.16
N THR A 572 -13.82 47.67 -4.08
CA THR A 572 -13.29 47.39 -2.74
C THR A 572 -12.69 46.00 -2.67
N LEU A 573 -13.40 45.00 -3.20
CA LEU A 573 -12.89 43.64 -3.29
C LEU A 573 -11.62 43.55 -4.14
N ALA A 574 -11.56 44.28 -5.26
CA ALA A 574 -10.38 44.32 -6.11
C ALA A 574 -9.15 44.84 -5.34
N ARG A 575 -9.31 45.89 -4.53
CA ARG A 575 -8.22 46.41 -3.68
C ARG A 575 -7.77 45.39 -2.64
N GLU A 576 -8.70 44.69 -2.00
CA GLU A 576 -8.38 43.65 -1.02
C GLU A 576 -7.61 42.47 -1.62
N LEU A 577 -7.92 42.12 -2.87
CA LEU A 577 -7.27 41.06 -3.63
C LEU A 577 -5.96 41.50 -4.32
N GLY A 578 -5.62 42.79 -4.27
CA GLY A 578 -4.47 43.35 -5.01
C GLY A 578 -4.67 43.34 -6.53
N TRP A 579 -5.92 43.41 -6.98
CA TRP A 579 -6.35 43.46 -8.39
C TRP A 579 -6.59 44.88 -8.90
N ASP A 580 -6.28 45.89 -8.09
CA ASP A 580 -6.46 47.31 -8.39
C ASP A 580 -5.61 47.79 -9.58
N THR A 581 -4.39 47.27 -9.69
CA THR A 581 -3.43 47.66 -10.74
C THR A 581 -3.46 46.73 -11.95
N ALA A 582 -3.75 45.44 -11.75
CA ALA A 582 -3.77 44.43 -12.81
C ALA A 582 -4.83 43.35 -12.50
N PRO A 583 -6.13 43.63 -12.71
CA PRO A 583 -7.18 42.67 -12.44
C PRO A 583 -7.12 41.50 -13.44
N PRO A 584 -7.56 40.30 -13.04
CA PRO A 584 -7.80 39.21 -13.99
C PRO A 584 -8.69 39.69 -15.15
N PRO A 585 -8.40 39.32 -16.41
CA PRO A 585 -9.14 39.82 -17.56
C PRO A 585 -10.65 39.61 -17.46
N ALA A 586 -11.08 38.44 -16.96
CA ALA A 586 -12.49 38.13 -16.76
C ALA A 586 -13.15 39.08 -15.74
N TYR A 587 -12.44 39.46 -14.68
CA TYR A 587 -12.93 40.39 -13.66
C TYR A 587 -13.06 41.80 -14.23
N GLY A 588 -12.01 42.31 -14.89
CA GLY A 588 -12.02 43.63 -15.51
C GLY A 588 -13.09 43.77 -16.60
N GLN A 589 -13.28 42.73 -17.42
CA GLN A 589 -14.35 42.69 -18.43
C GLN A 589 -15.74 42.70 -17.77
N THR A 590 -15.93 41.96 -16.69
CA THR A 590 -17.21 41.89 -15.97
C THR A 590 -17.60 43.26 -15.40
N ILE A 591 -16.66 43.96 -14.76
CA ILE A 591 -16.87 45.33 -14.26
C ILE A 591 -17.15 46.30 -15.41
N SER A 592 -16.40 46.20 -16.51
CA SER A 592 -16.61 47.05 -17.70
C SER A 592 -18.01 46.87 -18.28
N VAL A 593 -18.47 45.61 -18.42
CA VAL A 593 -19.83 45.30 -18.88
C VAL A 593 -20.87 45.85 -17.90
N LEU A 594 -20.67 45.67 -16.59
CA LEU A 594 -21.58 46.19 -15.57
C LEU A 594 -21.72 47.71 -15.65
N ARG A 595 -20.62 48.45 -15.84
CA ARG A 595 -20.62 49.92 -15.99
C ARG A 595 -21.30 50.41 -17.27
N GLN A 596 -21.35 49.59 -18.32
CA GLN A 596 -22.02 49.93 -19.58
C GLN A 596 -23.54 49.71 -19.52
N ILE A 597 -24.03 48.97 -18.53
CA ILE A 597 -25.45 48.70 -18.36
C ILE A 597 -26.09 49.91 -17.65
N ARG A 598 -27.05 50.54 -18.31
CA ARG A 598 -27.82 51.67 -17.77
C ARG A 598 -29.24 51.30 -17.36
N ASP A 599 -29.77 50.24 -17.96
CA ASP A 599 -31.08 49.67 -17.63
C ASP A 599 -30.88 48.49 -16.68
N PRO A 600 -31.44 48.52 -15.47
CA PRO A 600 -31.33 47.40 -14.55
C PRO A 600 -32.13 46.15 -14.95
N GLY A 601 -33.04 46.25 -15.92
CA GLY A 601 -33.68 45.11 -16.57
C GLY A 601 -32.83 44.46 -17.67
N ASP A 602 -31.62 44.96 -17.92
CA ASP A 602 -30.78 44.47 -19.01
C ASP A 602 -30.43 43.00 -18.83
N ARG A 603 -30.85 42.19 -19.81
CA ARG A 603 -30.61 40.74 -19.84
C ARG A 603 -29.12 40.39 -19.79
N ARG A 604 -28.21 41.31 -20.12
CA ARG A 604 -26.75 41.13 -19.97
C ARG A 604 -26.32 40.90 -18.52
N ILE A 605 -27.08 41.39 -17.53
CA ILE A 605 -26.79 41.10 -16.11
C ILE A 605 -26.89 39.60 -15.86
N GLN A 606 -28.03 39.00 -16.22
CA GLN A 606 -28.28 37.58 -16.00
C GLN A 606 -27.50 36.66 -16.95
N THR A 607 -27.23 37.11 -18.18
CA THR A 607 -26.59 36.26 -19.20
C THR A 607 -25.07 36.39 -19.27
N ARG A 608 -24.48 37.45 -18.70
CA ARG A 608 -23.03 37.70 -18.75
C ARG A 608 -22.42 38.05 -17.39
N VAL A 609 -22.97 39.01 -16.66
CA VAL A 609 -22.36 39.50 -15.41
C VAL A 609 -22.44 38.44 -14.31
N VAL A 610 -23.64 37.96 -13.99
CA VAL A 610 -23.87 36.95 -12.94
C VAL A 610 -23.05 35.67 -13.19
N PRO A 611 -23.12 35.03 -14.38
CA PRO A 611 -22.29 33.85 -14.66
C PRO A 611 -20.78 34.11 -14.55
N ALA A 612 -20.31 35.31 -14.93
CA ALA A 612 -18.89 35.64 -14.81
C ALA A 612 -18.46 35.83 -13.35
N LEU A 613 -19.28 36.48 -12.51
CA LEU A 613 -19.01 36.60 -11.07
C LEU A 613 -18.98 35.22 -10.40
N LEU A 614 -19.92 34.33 -10.73
CA LEU A 614 -19.94 32.96 -10.21
C LEU A 614 -18.72 32.16 -10.67
N SER A 615 -18.29 32.30 -11.93
CA SER A 615 -17.07 31.66 -12.42
C SER A 615 -15.82 32.17 -11.69
N ILE A 616 -15.75 33.46 -11.38
CA ILE A 616 -14.60 34.04 -10.66
C ILE A 616 -14.62 33.57 -9.20
N ALA A 617 -15.79 33.46 -8.58
CA ALA A 617 -15.94 32.87 -7.25
C ALA A 617 -15.46 31.40 -7.23
N ASP A 618 -15.80 30.62 -8.26
CA ASP A 618 -15.32 29.24 -8.41
C ASP A 618 -13.79 29.16 -8.60
N ASP A 619 -13.19 30.08 -9.36
CA ASP A 619 -11.73 30.19 -9.53
C ASP A 619 -11.02 30.50 -8.21
N LEU A 620 -11.57 31.44 -7.42
CA LEU A 620 -11.05 31.80 -6.11
C LEU A 620 -11.15 30.62 -5.13
N LEU A 621 -12.28 29.91 -5.11
CA LEU A 621 -12.43 28.70 -4.28
C LEU A 621 -11.42 27.62 -4.68
N ALA A 622 -11.31 27.30 -5.97
CA ALA A 622 -10.37 26.31 -6.50
C ALA A 622 -8.93 26.61 -6.03
N ARG A 623 -8.52 27.88 -6.12
CA ARG A 623 -7.21 28.33 -5.68
C ARG A 623 -7.02 28.18 -4.18
N THR A 624 -7.96 28.64 -3.36
CA THR A 624 -7.88 28.51 -1.89
C THR A 624 -7.73 27.07 -1.45
N LEU A 625 -8.57 26.18 -1.99
CA LEU A 625 -8.56 24.77 -1.62
C LEU A 625 -7.24 24.09 -2.02
N THR A 626 -6.72 24.41 -3.20
CA THR A 626 -5.43 23.88 -3.67
C THR A 626 -4.28 24.38 -2.79
N GLU A 627 -4.22 25.69 -2.51
CA GLU A 627 -3.16 26.27 -1.66
C GLU A 627 -3.20 25.70 -0.23
N LEU A 628 -4.38 25.52 0.35
CA LEU A 628 -4.56 24.90 1.66
C LEU A 628 -4.18 23.42 1.67
N ALA A 629 -4.55 22.65 0.64
CA ALA A 629 -4.15 21.24 0.54
C ALA A 629 -2.61 21.10 0.53
N TYR A 630 -1.91 21.97 -0.21
CA TYR A 630 -0.44 22.02 -0.20
C TYR A 630 0.13 22.46 1.15
N ALA A 631 -0.43 23.51 1.77
CA ALA A 631 0.05 23.99 3.07
C ALA A 631 -0.14 22.94 4.18
N ALA A 632 -1.23 22.17 4.10
CA ALA A 632 -1.54 21.05 4.97
C ALA A 632 -0.59 19.86 4.79
N ALA A 633 -0.18 19.56 3.55
CA ALA A 633 0.71 18.45 3.21
C ALA A 633 2.21 18.76 3.39
N LEU A 634 2.64 19.99 3.09
CA LEU A 634 4.03 20.42 3.27
C LEU A 634 4.36 20.53 4.76
N GLY A 635 5.52 20.02 5.18
CA GLY A 635 5.99 20.12 6.57
C GLY A 635 6.57 21.46 6.96
N HIS A 636 7.64 21.44 7.76
CA HIS A 636 8.32 22.64 8.26
C HIS A 636 9.19 23.30 7.19
N ALA A 637 9.26 24.64 7.21
CA ALA A 637 9.95 25.45 6.20
C ALA A 637 11.45 25.18 6.04
N GLU A 638 12.11 24.54 7.01
CA GLU A 638 13.54 24.24 6.97
C GLU A 638 13.97 23.41 5.75
N ARG A 639 13.05 22.66 5.12
CA ARG A 639 13.36 21.75 3.99
C ARG A 639 12.93 22.26 2.62
N THR A 640 12.15 23.34 2.54
CA THR A 640 11.62 23.87 1.28
C THR A 640 11.52 25.38 1.35
N SER A 641 12.27 26.07 0.49
CA SER A 641 12.24 27.53 0.34
C SER A 641 10.97 28.05 -0.34
N ALA A 642 10.28 27.22 -1.12
CA ALA A 642 9.02 27.59 -1.78
C ALA A 642 7.84 27.56 -0.79
N SER A 643 6.98 28.56 -0.89
CA SER A 643 5.67 28.62 -0.23
C SER A 643 4.70 27.61 -0.84
N ALA A 644 3.68 27.20 -0.07
CA ALA A 644 2.62 26.33 -0.56
C ALA A 644 1.94 26.90 -1.81
N SER A 645 1.80 28.22 -1.90
CA SER A 645 1.19 28.88 -3.05
C SER A 645 2.00 28.79 -4.34
N GLU A 646 3.33 28.92 -4.24
CA GLU A 646 4.22 28.84 -5.41
C GLU A 646 4.25 27.42 -5.96
N VAL A 647 4.15 26.43 -5.08
CA VAL A 647 4.08 25.02 -5.48
C VAL A 647 2.68 24.68 -6.02
N ALA A 648 1.62 25.14 -5.35
CA ALA A 648 0.23 24.95 -5.79
C ALA A 648 -0.03 25.54 -7.18
N ALA A 649 0.54 26.70 -7.50
CA ALA A 649 0.43 27.31 -8.83
C ALA A 649 1.07 26.49 -9.97
N ARG A 650 1.93 25.51 -9.63
CA ARG A 650 2.58 24.60 -10.59
C ARG A 650 1.91 23.23 -10.64
N HIS A 651 0.84 23.01 -9.86
CA HIS A 651 0.13 21.74 -9.86
C HIS A 651 -0.41 21.44 -11.26
N ASP A 652 -0.22 20.20 -11.72
CA ASP A 652 -0.72 19.76 -13.01
C ASP A 652 -1.66 18.56 -12.82
N PHE A 653 -2.95 18.77 -13.06
CA PHE A 653 -3.92 17.67 -13.06
C PHE A 653 -3.75 16.74 -14.28
N GLY A 654 -2.85 17.04 -15.22
CA GLY A 654 -2.52 16.17 -16.34
C GLY A 654 -3.49 16.29 -17.52
N PHE A 655 -4.33 17.32 -17.58
CA PHE A 655 -5.21 17.57 -18.72
C PHE A 655 -4.46 18.01 -20.00
N ALA A 656 -3.15 18.24 -19.92
CA ALA A 656 -2.29 18.63 -21.04
C ALA A 656 -1.96 17.48 -22.00
N ALA A 657 -1.87 16.25 -21.49
CA ALA A 657 -1.59 15.10 -22.32
C ALA A 657 -2.84 14.71 -23.11
N GLN A 658 -2.74 14.67 -24.45
CA GLN A 658 -3.85 14.24 -25.30
C GLN A 658 -4.30 12.82 -24.89
N GLY A 659 -5.52 12.70 -24.35
CA GLY A 659 -6.18 11.42 -24.11
C GLY A 659 -6.27 10.93 -22.66
N GLU A 660 -5.58 11.55 -21.69
CA GLU A 660 -5.48 10.98 -20.33
C GLU A 660 -6.06 11.88 -19.22
N ARG A 661 -7.37 12.17 -19.29
CA ARG A 661 -8.10 12.80 -18.16
C ARG A 661 -8.11 11.98 -16.86
N ARG A 662 -7.59 10.75 -16.91
CA ARG A 662 -7.42 9.87 -15.74
C ARG A 662 -6.27 10.32 -14.85
N VAL A 663 -5.29 11.08 -15.37
CA VAL A 663 -4.15 11.56 -14.57
C VAL A 663 -4.64 12.42 -13.40
N ALA A 664 -5.68 13.23 -13.59
CA ALA A 664 -6.26 14.05 -12.52
C ALA A 664 -6.72 13.24 -11.31
N TRP A 665 -6.96 11.93 -11.46
CA TRP A 665 -7.40 11.01 -10.43
C TRP A 665 -6.38 9.91 -10.12
N SER A 666 -5.18 9.98 -10.71
CA SER A 666 -4.05 9.14 -10.30
C SER A 666 -3.44 9.66 -9.01
N LEU A 667 -2.79 8.75 -8.26
CA LEU A 667 -2.02 9.16 -7.07
C LEU A 667 -1.02 10.27 -7.46
N PRO A 668 -0.87 11.33 -6.64
CA PRO A 668 0.02 12.43 -6.96
C PRO A 668 1.47 11.96 -7.05
N VAL A 669 2.18 12.41 -8.08
CA VAL A 669 3.60 12.11 -8.28
C VAL A 669 4.37 13.41 -8.35
N GLN A 670 5.44 13.52 -7.56
CA GLN A 670 6.39 14.62 -7.68
C GLN A 670 7.23 14.44 -8.96
N GLN A 671 7.29 15.47 -9.79
CA GLN A 671 8.13 15.53 -10.97
C GLN A 671 9.15 16.65 -10.82
N ALA A 672 10.41 16.34 -11.11
CA ALA A 672 11.44 17.37 -11.26
C ALA A 672 11.14 18.17 -12.53
N ASP A 673 11.12 19.49 -12.43
CA ASP A 673 10.84 20.39 -13.54
C ASP A 673 11.71 21.65 -13.40
N PHE A 674 12.02 22.38 -14.47
CA PHE A 674 12.82 23.60 -14.35
C PHE A 674 11.91 24.85 -14.30
N PRO A 675 12.02 25.77 -13.31
CA PRO A 675 12.96 25.83 -12.19
C PRO A 675 12.31 25.34 -10.86
N GLY A 676 12.42 24.04 -10.55
CA GLY A 676 12.03 23.45 -9.27
C GLY A 676 11.42 22.04 -9.37
N TRP A 677 10.22 21.89 -8.85
CA TRP A 677 9.44 20.66 -8.98
C TRP A 677 7.97 21.01 -9.04
N ARG A 678 7.18 20.08 -9.58
CA ARG A 678 5.72 20.15 -9.61
C ARG A 678 5.14 18.82 -9.14
N VAL A 679 3.86 18.80 -8.82
CA VAL A 679 3.12 17.56 -8.62
C VAL A 679 2.18 17.39 -9.80
N GLN A 680 2.18 16.20 -10.37
CA GLN A 680 1.19 15.80 -11.35
C GLN A 680 0.24 14.78 -10.73
N GLY A 681 -1.07 14.94 -10.95
CA GLY A 681 -2.07 13.96 -10.52
C GLY A 681 -3.19 14.58 -9.69
N SER A 682 -3.71 13.83 -8.71
CA SER A 682 -4.76 14.29 -7.80
C SER A 682 -4.23 15.15 -6.64
N LEU A 683 -5.07 16.03 -6.08
CA LEU A 683 -4.83 16.64 -4.76
C LEU A 683 -5.00 15.64 -3.60
N LEU A 684 -5.67 14.51 -3.84
CA LEU A 684 -5.89 13.45 -2.85
C LEU A 684 -4.60 12.63 -2.70
N GLY A 685 -4.08 12.53 -1.48
CA GLY A 685 -2.82 11.82 -1.19
C GLY A 685 -1.57 12.68 -1.25
N LEU A 686 -1.69 14.01 -1.36
CA LEU A 686 -0.54 14.94 -1.31
C LEU A 686 0.29 14.78 -0.03
N ASP A 687 -0.34 14.45 1.08
CA ASP A 687 0.30 14.19 2.37
C ASP A 687 1.34 13.04 2.30
N VAL A 688 1.04 11.99 1.52
CA VAL A 688 1.96 10.87 1.30
C VAL A 688 3.05 11.26 0.30
N THR A 689 2.67 11.87 -0.82
CA THR A 689 3.63 12.28 -1.87
C THR A 689 4.63 13.32 -1.38
N LEU A 690 4.21 14.21 -0.47
CA LEU A 690 5.03 15.27 0.11
C LEU A 690 5.58 14.92 1.50
N ALA A 691 5.44 13.67 1.95
CA ALA A 691 5.87 13.21 3.27
C ALA A 691 7.37 13.46 3.53
N GLU A 692 8.23 13.41 2.52
CA GLU A 692 9.65 13.73 2.71
C GLU A 692 9.88 15.17 3.23
N PHE A 693 8.98 16.09 2.88
CA PHE A 693 9.01 17.47 3.36
C PHE A 693 8.35 17.63 4.74
N SER A 694 7.58 16.65 5.21
CA SER A 694 6.97 16.62 6.55
C SER A 694 7.94 16.20 7.65
N LEU A 695 8.92 15.35 7.33
CA LEU A 695 9.84 14.78 8.30
C LEU A 695 10.82 15.80 8.91
N LEU A 696 10.86 15.84 10.24
CA LEU A 696 11.78 16.67 11.01
C LEU A 696 13.13 15.98 11.23
N ARG A 697 14.22 16.73 11.07
CA ARG A 697 15.57 16.24 11.41
C ARG A 697 15.85 16.52 12.88
N LEU A 698 15.85 15.48 13.71
CA LEU A 698 16.09 15.61 15.17
C LEU A 698 17.54 15.99 15.53
N SER A 699 18.51 15.69 14.68
CA SER A 699 19.92 16.03 14.92
C SER A 699 20.59 16.59 13.68
N ARG A 700 21.21 17.77 13.80
CA ARG A 700 22.02 18.39 12.73
C ARG A 700 23.42 17.77 12.60
N LYS A 701 23.85 16.95 13.57
CA LYS A 701 25.12 16.23 13.46
C LYS A 701 25.02 15.25 12.28
N PRO A 702 26.04 15.18 11.40
CA PRO A 702 26.07 14.14 10.39
C PRO A 702 26.10 12.77 11.09
N PRO A 703 25.41 11.76 10.56
CA PRO A 703 25.56 10.40 11.10
C PRO A 703 27.04 10.02 11.03
N ALA A 704 27.54 9.29 12.02
CA ALA A 704 28.95 8.89 12.09
C ALA A 704 29.40 8.01 10.90
N ARG A 705 28.46 7.55 10.07
CA ARG A 705 28.66 6.70 8.89
C ARG A 705 27.66 7.08 7.79
N PRO A 706 27.97 6.81 6.51
CA PRO A 706 27.03 6.98 5.42
C PRO A 706 25.77 6.13 5.61
N PRO A 707 24.60 6.60 5.14
CA PRO A 707 23.35 5.85 5.24
C PRO A 707 23.42 4.55 4.41
N THR A 708 22.94 3.45 4.99
CA THR A 708 22.92 2.12 4.37
C THR A 708 21.61 1.79 3.64
N LEU A 709 20.59 2.64 3.78
CA LEU A 709 19.30 2.46 3.11
C LEU A 709 19.39 2.91 1.65
N TYR A 710 19.01 2.03 0.72
CA TYR A 710 18.86 2.40 -0.68
C TYR A 710 17.72 3.42 -0.83
N HIS A 711 17.76 4.21 -1.91
CA HIS A 711 16.78 5.26 -2.17
C HIS A 711 15.33 4.73 -2.18
N LEU A 712 15.10 3.53 -2.73
CA LEU A 712 13.78 2.90 -2.75
C LEU A 712 13.30 2.53 -1.34
N ASP A 713 14.15 1.92 -0.52
CA ASP A 713 13.82 1.55 0.86
C ASP A 713 13.55 2.79 1.71
N ARG A 714 14.36 3.84 1.53
CA ARG A 714 14.14 5.13 2.17
C ARG A 714 12.77 5.70 1.77
N ARG A 715 12.43 5.70 0.48
CA ARG A 715 11.14 6.21 0.01
C ARG A 715 9.98 5.40 0.58
N ALA A 716 10.06 4.08 0.52
CA ALA A 716 9.04 3.19 1.09
C ALA A 716 8.85 3.42 2.60
N MET A 717 9.95 3.61 3.35
CA MET A 717 9.89 3.95 4.76
C MET A 717 9.19 5.29 5.01
N ILE A 718 9.52 6.33 4.23
CA ILE A 718 8.89 7.66 4.36
C ILE A 718 7.39 7.58 4.09
N GLU A 719 6.98 6.92 3.00
CA GLU A 719 5.58 6.74 2.64
C GLU A 719 4.83 5.90 3.69
N ALA A 720 5.46 4.86 4.23
CA ALA A 720 4.86 4.03 5.29
C ALA A 720 4.62 4.81 6.58
N VAL A 721 5.56 5.66 7.01
CA VAL A 721 5.36 6.52 8.19
C VAL A 721 4.17 7.47 7.99
N ALA A 722 4.08 8.11 6.83
CA ALA A 722 2.95 9.00 6.53
C ALA A 722 1.60 8.27 6.50
N LEU A 723 1.58 6.99 6.14
CA LEU A 723 0.36 6.16 6.16
C LEU A 723 -0.02 5.68 7.57
N VAL A 724 0.91 5.60 8.51
CA VAL A 724 0.66 5.16 9.90
C VAL A 724 0.29 6.33 10.81
N GLU A 725 0.83 7.52 10.57
CA GLU A 725 0.50 8.74 11.33
C GLU A 725 -0.80 9.43 10.87
N GLY A 726 -1.32 9.05 9.70
CA GLY A 726 -2.40 9.73 8.98
C GLY A 726 -3.81 9.23 9.27
#